data_AF-A0A8H6SXD5-F1
#
_entry.id   AF-A0A8H6SXD5-F1
#
_cell.length_a   1.000
_cell.length_b   1.000
_cell.length_c   1.000
_cell.angle_alpha   90.00
_cell.angle_beta   90.00
_cell.angle_gamma   90.00
#
_symmetry.space_group_name_H-M   'P 1'
#
loop_
_entity.id
_entity.type
_entity.pdbx_description
1 polymer ?
#
loop_
_entity_poly.entity_id
_entity_poly.type
_entity_poly.pdbx_seq_one_letter_code
_entity_poly.pdbx_strand_id
1 'polypeptide(L)'
;MSDSSSTPTSPNLTGSSPPSSVPASPQLDLKPLSFEVSEEDRAAAASFKADANKAFGAHDFASAADLYSQAIERNPNDATIWCNRAFARIKLEEFGYALSDCTQAIQLDPKYAKAFYRRALCQLQVLKPAAAVTDFRKVLALEPKNEAVRAQLTATQKLIKKIEFEKAIEVEGERSAVLRVRDIIAEGGCEVEKAYAGPILPFADGKYSITHEFITSMIEWFKQGKTLPKRYVWEIVLGAHDHFAAEESLVNVDIDEGVTCDVIGDVHGQFYDMLHLYSLTGEPNEKHYLLMNGDLVDRGSWSIEVILTAFAFKWLYPRYMYINRGNHEARDMNRTYGFEGEAKHKHGELSYKLFEYVFTALPLATLVSPTKSPSNKNGNPILSPEGRKRYFVVHGGLFSKDGVTLDEIRKISRIGRQPGQEGLMCELLWTDPQVLPGRGPSKRGVGIAFGPDVTKNWCTLNGVSGIIRSHEVRQGGYEIEHDGLCTTVFSAPNYVDQGGNKGAFDVATKFNDELAATISNNTLRFGAFAALSMHDPSQAAAELRRTVQELGFLGALLNDYQVSGPDNDTLLFYDQPEYDVFWEAVTELNVPVYLHPRSNIPQIQTPLYSHAVWLEAVAQEYAATLSTHILGLCTNGVFDRFPSLQILVGHLGERVPSDLWRIDNALAGVIGSGGPLPPMNQTIDFYLKHNILETTSGNFATPLLQFHASQIGMDRILYSVDYPFVAFGLGQSWLENLTRVLEPQDLLALKRGRAIEVLHLND
;
A
#
# COMPACT_ATOMS: atom_id res chain seq x y z
N MET A 1 -40.57 -49.09 53.83
CA MET A 1 -40.54 -49.55 52.42
C MET A 1 -39.33 -48.85 51.81
N SER A 2 -38.15 -49.44 51.98
CA SER A 2 -37.49 -50.36 51.05
C SER A 2 -36.69 -49.59 50.00
N ASP A 3 -35.35 -49.67 50.14
CA ASP A 3 -34.27 -49.68 49.12
C ASP A 3 -34.18 -48.56 48.07
N SER A 4 -33.02 -48.10 47.58
CA SER A 4 -31.60 -48.33 47.90
C SER A 4 -30.79 -47.32 47.05
N SER A 5 -29.62 -46.94 47.55
CA SER A 5 -28.52 -46.16 46.95
C SER A 5 -28.47 -45.97 45.42
N SER A 6 -28.24 -44.74 44.97
CA SER A 6 -27.53 -44.44 43.72
C SER A 6 -26.64 -43.19 43.86
N THR A 7 -25.33 -43.43 43.93
CA THR A 7 -24.24 -42.48 43.66
C THR A 7 -24.32 -41.94 42.23
N PRO A 8 -23.96 -40.67 41.95
CA PRO A 8 -23.87 -40.16 40.59
C PRO A 8 -22.57 -40.63 39.95
N THR A 9 -22.70 -41.43 38.90
CA THR A 9 -21.63 -41.87 38.00
C THR A 9 -21.15 -40.71 37.12
N SER A 10 -19.83 -40.48 37.14
CA SER A 10 -19.10 -39.63 36.20
C SER A 10 -19.31 -40.07 34.74
N PRO A 11 -19.55 -39.17 33.77
CA PRO A 11 -19.44 -39.50 32.37
C PRO A 11 -17.98 -39.45 31.91
N ASN A 12 -17.59 -40.51 31.21
CA ASN A 12 -16.29 -40.81 30.64
C ASN A 12 -15.59 -39.63 29.93
N LEU A 13 -14.35 -39.37 30.37
CA LEU A 13 -13.32 -38.70 29.59
C LEU A 13 -12.84 -39.67 28.50
N THR A 14 -13.42 -39.60 27.31
CA THR A 14 -12.77 -40.12 26.10
C THR A 14 -11.73 -39.12 25.65
N GLY A 15 -10.46 -39.51 25.70
CA GLY A 15 -9.30 -38.67 25.40
C GLY A 15 -9.41 -38.02 24.02
N SER A 16 -9.48 -36.69 24.01
CA SER A 16 -9.15 -35.89 22.85
C SER A 16 -7.64 -35.89 22.68
N SER A 17 -7.17 -36.48 21.59
CA SER A 17 -5.81 -36.31 21.09
C SER A 17 -5.42 -34.82 21.07
N PRO A 18 -4.12 -34.46 21.28
CA PRO A 18 -3.69 -33.08 21.20
C PRO A 18 -4.02 -32.51 19.81
N PRO A 19 -4.44 -31.25 19.69
CA PRO A 19 -4.67 -30.64 18.38
C PRO A 19 -3.36 -30.68 17.60
N SER A 20 -3.38 -31.31 16.43
CA SER A 20 -2.23 -31.33 15.53
C SER A 20 -1.86 -29.89 15.19
N SER A 21 -0.64 -29.51 15.55
CA SER A 21 -0.13 -28.13 15.57
C SER A 21 0.21 -27.55 14.19
N VAL A 22 -0.67 -27.75 13.20
CA VAL A 22 -0.56 -27.13 11.88
C VAL A 22 -1.88 -26.40 11.60
N PRO A 23 -1.87 -25.08 11.39
CA PRO A 23 -3.08 -24.32 11.10
C PRO A 23 -3.74 -24.82 9.83
N ALA A 24 -5.05 -25.02 9.80
CA ALA A 24 -5.77 -25.32 8.55
C ALA A 24 -5.93 -24.03 7.72
N SER A 25 -5.86 -24.16 6.38
CA SER A 25 -6.20 -23.07 5.46
C SER A 25 -7.65 -22.60 5.63
N PRO A 26 -8.04 -21.40 5.11
CA PRO A 26 -9.44 -21.01 5.00
C PRO A 26 -10.28 -22.17 4.45
N GLN A 27 -11.50 -22.36 4.97
CA GLN A 27 -12.37 -23.48 4.61
C GLN A 27 -12.57 -23.52 3.10
N LEU A 28 -11.85 -24.44 2.46
CA LEU A 28 -12.16 -24.90 1.11
C LEU A 28 -13.42 -25.76 1.24
N ASP A 29 -14.38 -25.58 0.34
CA ASP A 29 -15.55 -26.46 0.22
C ASP A 29 -15.10 -27.79 -0.40
N LEU A 30 -14.37 -28.58 0.40
CA LEU A 30 -13.78 -29.83 -0.01
C LEU A 30 -14.88 -30.88 -0.17
N LYS A 31 -15.10 -31.35 -1.40
CA LYS A 31 -15.86 -32.59 -1.63
C LYS A 31 -15.21 -33.72 -0.79
N PRO A 32 -16.00 -34.59 -0.14
CA PRO A 32 -15.45 -35.63 0.74
C PRO A 32 -14.43 -36.51 -0.01
N LEU A 33 -13.32 -36.82 0.67
CA LEU A 33 -12.17 -37.61 0.20
C LEU A 33 -12.52 -39.01 -0.38
N SER A 34 -13.79 -39.41 -0.31
CA SER A 34 -14.32 -40.67 -0.82
C SER A 34 -14.90 -40.60 -2.25
N PHE A 35 -14.78 -39.47 -2.96
CA PHE A 35 -15.24 -39.36 -4.35
C PHE A 35 -14.08 -39.55 -5.33
N GLU A 36 -14.25 -40.46 -6.31
CA GLU A 36 -13.43 -40.43 -7.51
C GLU A 36 -13.63 -39.07 -8.19
N VAL A 37 -12.56 -38.26 -8.24
CA VAL A 37 -12.57 -36.97 -8.95
C VAL A 37 -12.91 -37.27 -10.41
N SER A 38 -13.95 -36.65 -10.96
CA SER A 38 -14.36 -36.87 -12.35
C SER A 38 -13.26 -36.41 -13.32
N GLU A 39 -13.26 -36.92 -14.55
CA GLU A 39 -12.33 -36.40 -15.58
C GLU A 39 -12.55 -34.91 -15.86
N GLU A 40 -13.79 -34.45 -15.76
CA GLU A 40 -14.15 -33.03 -15.88
C GLU A 40 -13.54 -32.20 -14.75
N ASP A 41 -13.69 -32.62 -13.48
CA ASP A 41 -13.08 -31.92 -12.34
C ASP A 41 -11.54 -31.97 -12.41
N ARG A 42 -10.95 -33.06 -12.91
CA ARG A 42 -9.50 -33.15 -13.17
C ARG A 42 -9.05 -32.16 -14.25
N ALA A 43 -9.79 -32.03 -15.35
CA ALA A 43 -9.49 -31.10 -16.43
C ALA A 43 -9.65 -29.64 -15.96
N ALA A 44 -10.72 -29.33 -15.23
CA ALA A 44 -10.95 -28.01 -14.65
C ALA A 44 -9.84 -27.63 -13.66
N ALA A 45 -9.46 -28.54 -12.75
CA ALA A 45 -8.34 -28.33 -11.83
C ALA A 45 -7.02 -28.08 -12.58
N ALA A 46 -6.77 -28.80 -13.67
CA ALA A 46 -5.58 -28.60 -14.50
C ALA A 46 -5.57 -27.23 -15.19
N SER A 47 -6.73 -26.74 -15.65
CA SER A 47 -6.88 -25.40 -16.21
C SER A 47 -6.57 -24.33 -15.17
N PHE A 48 -7.26 -24.36 -14.02
CA PHE A 48 -7.02 -23.39 -12.94
C PHE A 48 -5.56 -23.40 -12.45
N LYS A 49 -4.94 -24.58 -12.37
CA LYS A 49 -3.53 -24.72 -12.03
C LYS A 49 -2.61 -24.09 -13.09
N ALA A 50 -2.95 -24.19 -14.38
CA ALA A 50 -2.18 -23.56 -15.46
C ALA A 50 -2.28 -22.03 -15.37
N ASP A 51 -3.48 -21.50 -15.16
CA ASP A 51 -3.72 -20.07 -14.95
C ASP A 51 -3.00 -19.57 -13.69
N ALA A 52 -3.04 -20.34 -12.61
CA ALA A 52 -2.32 -20.04 -11.38
C ALA A 52 -0.78 -20.03 -11.58
N ASN A 53 -0.24 -20.95 -12.39
CA ASN A 53 1.18 -20.93 -12.75
C ASN A 53 1.54 -19.69 -13.59
N LYS A 54 0.63 -19.25 -14.48
CA LYS A 54 0.81 -18.04 -15.29
C LYS A 54 0.81 -16.80 -14.40
N ALA A 55 -0.18 -16.66 -13.52
CA ALA A 55 -0.26 -15.59 -12.52
C ALA A 55 0.99 -15.57 -11.62
N PHE A 56 1.41 -16.75 -11.14
CA PHE A 56 2.64 -16.87 -10.35
C PHE A 56 3.88 -16.42 -11.13
N GLY A 57 3.98 -16.78 -12.41
CA GLY A 57 5.07 -16.35 -13.30
C GLY A 57 5.06 -14.85 -13.59
N ALA A 58 3.90 -14.22 -13.56
CA ALA A 58 3.71 -12.77 -13.63
C ALA A 58 3.88 -12.06 -12.29
N HIS A 59 4.33 -12.77 -11.24
CA HIS A 59 4.48 -12.26 -9.87
C HIS A 59 3.17 -11.83 -9.18
N ASP A 60 2.01 -12.15 -9.76
CA ASP A 60 0.71 -12.00 -9.10
C ASP A 60 0.43 -13.19 -8.18
N PHE A 61 1.05 -13.13 -7.00
CA PHE A 61 0.99 -14.23 -6.03
C PHE A 61 -0.38 -14.37 -5.36
N ALA A 62 -1.15 -13.27 -5.24
CA ALA A 62 -2.49 -13.27 -4.66
C ALA A 62 -3.46 -14.01 -5.58
N SER A 63 -3.56 -13.60 -6.84
CA SER A 63 -4.40 -14.30 -7.82
C SER A 63 -3.93 -15.74 -8.04
N ALA A 64 -2.62 -15.99 -8.02
CA ALA A 64 -2.11 -17.35 -8.09
C ALA A 64 -2.62 -18.20 -6.91
N ALA A 65 -2.60 -17.68 -5.68
CA ALA A 65 -3.09 -18.39 -4.51
C ALA A 65 -4.60 -18.70 -4.60
N ASP A 66 -5.40 -17.76 -5.13
CA ASP A 66 -6.84 -17.93 -5.35
C ASP A 66 -7.15 -18.96 -6.44
N LEU A 67 -6.47 -18.87 -7.58
CA LEU A 67 -6.61 -19.83 -8.68
C LEU A 67 -6.17 -21.24 -8.25
N TYR A 68 -5.10 -21.37 -7.46
CA TYR A 68 -4.77 -22.65 -6.87
C TYR A 68 -5.83 -23.14 -5.88
N SER A 69 -6.51 -22.24 -5.17
CA SER A 69 -7.60 -22.62 -4.26
C SER A 69 -8.79 -23.19 -5.04
N GLN A 70 -9.19 -22.54 -6.14
CA GLN A 70 -10.19 -23.07 -7.08
C GLN A 70 -9.76 -24.42 -7.67
N ALA A 71 -8.48 -24.58 -8.02
CA ALA A 71 -7.95 -25.84 -8.50
C ALA A 71 -8.03 -26.96 -7.44
N ILE A 72 -7.78 -26.64 -6.17
CA ILE A 72 -7.89 -27.59 -5.04
C ILE A 72 -9.35 -27.99 -4.79
N GLU A 73 -10.31 -27.06 -4.86
CA GLU A 73 -11.74 -27.36 -4.71
C GLU A 73 -12.22 -28.37 -5.76
N ARG A 74 -11.66 -28.30 -6.98
CA ARG A 74 -11.94 -29.25 -8.06
C ARG A 74 -11.21 -30.58 -7.89
N ASN A 75 -9.93 -30.55 -7.52
CA ASN A 75 -9.14 -31.76 -7.31
C ASN A 75 -8.24 -31.64 -6.06
N PRO A 76 -8.75 -32.03 -4.88
CA PRO A 76 -7.99 -31.93 -3.65
C PRO A 76 -6.90 -33.01 -3.52
N ASN A 77 -6.86 -33.99 -4.43
CA ASN A 77 -5.95 -35.14 -4.36
C ASN A 77 -4.63 -34.91 -5.13
N ASP A 78 -4.45 -33.80 -5.85
CA ASP A 78 -3.19 -33.47 -6.53
C ASP A 78 -2.22 -32.73 -5.58
N ALA A 79 -1.22 -33.44 -5.07
CA ALA A 79 -0.18 -32.91 -4.19
C ALA A 79 0.57 -31.70 -4.77
N THR A 80 0.67 -31.59 -6.10
CA THR A 80 1.41 -30.51 -6.75
C THR A 80 0.69 -29.17 -6.68
N ILE A 81 -0.65 -29.16 -6.65
CA ILE A 81 -1.46 -27.94 -6.54
C ILE A 81 -1.28 -27.35 -5.15
N TRP A 82 -1.44 -28.16 -4.10
CA TRP A 82 -1.18 -27.77 -2.71
C TRP A 82 0.23 -27.21 -2.54
N CYS A 83 1.24 -27.93 -3.04
CA CYS A 83 2.63 -27.48 -2.93
C CYS A 83 2.88 -26.15 -3.67
N ASN A 84 2.25 -25.92 -4.83
CA ASN A 84 2.38 -24.67 -5.58
C ASN A 84 1.64 -23.52 -4.92
N ARG A 85 0.44 -23.75 -4.35
CA ARG A 85 -0.23 -22.74 -3.51
C ARG A 85 0.60 -22.37 -2.30
N ALA A 86 1.23 -23.35 -1.64
CA ALA A 86 2.15 -23.07 -0.55
C ALA A 86 3.27 -22.13 -0.99
N PHE A 87 3.72 -22.20 -2.25
CA PHE A 87 4.75 -21.30 -2.75
C PHE A 87 4.24 -19.89 -3.02
N ALA A 88 3.04 -19.75 -3.58
CA ALA A 88 2.37 -18.45 -3.69
C ALA A 88 2.23 -17.80 -2.30
N ARG A 89 1.77 -18.58 -1.31
CA ARG A 89 1.63 -18.15 0.08
C ARG A 89 2.95 -17.81 0.76
N ILE A 90 4.04 -18.53 0.49
CA ILE A 90 5.38 -18.15 0.95
C ILE A 90 5.78 -16.77 0.40
N LYS A 91 5.42 -16.47 -0.86
CA LYS A 91 5.68 -15.16 -1.48
C LYS A 91 4.84 -14.04 -0.89
N LEU A 92 3.64 -14.37 -0.40
CA LEU A 92 2.76 -13.48 0.37
C LEU A 92 3.06 -13.46 1.88
N GLU A 93 4.11 -14.18 2.32
CA GLU A 93 4.49 -14.33 3.74
C GLU A 93 3.42 -14.96 4.65
N GLU A 94 2.47 -15.68 4.05
CA GLU A 94 1.46 -16.48 4.73
C GLU A 94 2.04 -17.84 5.16
N PHE A 95 3.13 -17.81 5.94
CA PHE A 95 3.90 -19.00 6.28
C PHE A 95 3.08 -20.06 7.03
N GLY A 96 2.11 -19.65 7.84
CA GLY A 96 1.18 -20.55 8.52
C GLY A 96 0.36 -21.37 7.52
N TYR A 97 -0.29 -20.69 6.57
CA TYR A 97 -1.07 -21.36 5.53
C TYR A 97 -0.19 -22.20 4.59
N ALA A 98 1.02 -21.72 4.27
CA ALA A 98 1.97 -22.48 3.49
C ALA A 98 2.45 -23.76 4.21
N LEU A 99 2.60 -23.75 5.55
CA LEU A 99 2.90 -24.95 6.35
C LEU A 99 1.76 -25.98 6.25
N SER A 100 0.50 -25.52 6.28
CA SER A 100 -0.68 -26.36 6.07
C SER A 100 -0.62 -27.04 4.71
N ASP A 101 -0.44 -26.25 3.66
CA ASP A 101 -0.47 -26.72 2.28
C ASP A 101 0.68 -27.69 2.00
N CYS A 102 1.89 -27.40 2.51
CA CYS A 102 3.00 -28.33 2.39
C CYS A 102 2.73 -29.64 3.14
N THR A 103 2.09 -29.58 4.31
CA THR A 103 1.73 -30.78 5.09
C THR A 103 0.70 -31.62 4.35
N GLN A 104 -0.31 -31.00 3.74
CA GLN A 104 -1.28 -31.68 2.91
C GLN A 104 -0.63 -32.33 1.68
N ALA A 105 0.25 -31.60 0.97
CA ALA A 105 1.00 -32.14 -0.16
C ALA A 105 1.86 -33.36 0.21
N ILE A 106 2.47 -33.36 1.41
CA ILE A 106 3.25 -34.49 1.93
C ILE A 106 2.38 -35.68 2.31
N GLN A 107 1.17 -35.44 2.82
CA GLN A 107 0.22 -36.51 3.12
C GLN A 107 -0.26 -37.21 1.84
N LEU A 108 -0.49 -36.44 0.77
CA LEU A 108 -0.87 -36.94 -0.55
C LEU A 108 0.28 -37.66 -1.27
N ASP A 109 1.49 -37.10 -1.23
CA ASP A 109 2.70 -37.72 -1.78
C ASP A 109 3.89 -37.63 -0.79
N PRO A 110 4.13 -38.69 0.01
CA PRO A 110 5.24 -38.76 0.96
C PRO A 110 6.65 -38.76 0.33
N LYS A 111 6.76 -38.84 -1.00
CA LYS A 111 8.02 -38.77 -1.75
C LYS A 111 8.23 -37.41 -2.43
N TYR A 112 7.32 -36.45 -2.25
CA TYR A 112 7.42 -35.16 -2.91
C TYR A 112 8.44 -34.20 -2.24
N ALA A 113 9.70 -34.31 -2.62
CA ALA A 113 10.81 -33.56 -2.02
C ALA A 113 10.60 -32.04 -1.98
N LYS A 114 9.96 -31.46 -3.00
CA LYS A 114 9.66 -30.02 -3.08
C LYS A 114 8.76 -29.53 -1.94
N ALA A 115 7.81 -30.34 -1.49
CA ALA A 115 6.91 -30.00 -0.40
C ALA A 115 7.64 -29.99 0.95
N PHE A 116 8.53 -30.96 1.21
CA PHE A 116 9.40 -30.94 2.39
C PHE A 116 10.33 -29.72 2.39
N TYR A 117 10.93 -29.40 1.25
CA TYR A 117 11.80 -28.24 1.15
C TYR A 117 11.05 -26.93 1.43
N ARG A 118 9.88 -26.71 0.81
CA ARG A 118 9.03 -25.53 1.06
C ARG A 118 8.56 -25.46 2.51
N ARG A 119 8.20 -26.59 3.14
CA ARG A 119 7.83 -26.65 4.57
C ARG A 119 8.99 -26.28 5.49
N ALA A 120 10.20 -26.76 5.18
CA ALA A 120 11.41 -26.41 5.93
C ALA A 120 11.69 -24.90 5.87
N LEU A 121 11.54 -24.29 4.69
CA LEU A 121 11.67 -22.83 4.53
C LEU A 121 10.64 -22.09 5.38
N CYS A 122 9.37 -22.49 5.35
CA CYS A 122 8.33 -21.88 6.19
C CYS A 122 8.66 -22.04 7.68
N GLN A 123 9.13 -23.21 8.12
CA GLN A 123 9.53 -23.47 9.51
C GLN A 123 10.65 -22.55 9.97
N LEU A 124 11.58 -22.17 9.09
CA LEU A 124 12.60 -21.17 9.43
C LEU A 124 11.99 -19.78 9.65
N GLN A 125 11.02 -19.39 8.80
CA GLN A 125 10.35 -18.09 8.90
C GLN A 125 9.48 -17.99 10.16
N VAL A 126 8.82 -19.08 10.57
CA VAL A 126 8.06 -19.15 11.83
C VAL A 126 8.93 -19.50 13.05
N LEU A 127 10.25 -19.30 12.96
CA LEU A 127 11.22 -19.49 14.05
C LEU A 127 11.24 -20.90 14.68
N LYS A 128 11.00 -21.94 13.87
CA LYS A 128 11.04 -23.37 14.24
C LYS A 128 12.18 -24.14 13.54
N PRO A 129 13.45 -23.77 13.74
CA PRO A 129 14.58 -24.34 13.00
C PRO A 129 14.80 -25.84 13.25
N ALA A 130 14.43 -26.37 14.42
CA ALA A 130 14.52 -27.80 14.71
C ALA A 130 13.58 -28.65 13.84
N ALA A 131 12.38 -28.13 13.54
CA ALA A 131 11.47 -28.76 12.60
C ALA A 131 12.08 -28.72 11.17
N ALA A 132 12.67 -27.59 10.78
CA ALA A 132 13.26 -27.41 9.44
C ALA A 132 14.38 -28.41 9.16
N VAL A 133 15.20 -28.72 10.17
CA VAL A 133 16.24 -29.77 10.08
C VAL A 133 15.64 -31.14 9.71
N THR A 134 14.48 -31.49 10.28
CA THR A 134 13.82 -32.78 10.00
C THR A 134 13.39 -32.86 8.54
N ASP A 135 12.78 -31.79 8.03
CA ASP A 135 12.34 -31.72 6.63
C ASP A 135 13.54 -31.67 5.66
N PHE A 136 14.59 -30.91 5.94
CA PHE A 136 15.81 -30.91 5.11
C PHE A 136 16.49 -32.28 5.05
N ARG A 137 16.56 -33.01 6.17
CA ARG A 137 17.07 -34.40 6.18
C ARG A 137 16.21 -35.31 5.31
N LYS A 138 14.89 -35.13 5.32
CA LYS A 138 13.98 -35.89 4.47
C LYS A 138 14.19 -35.58 2.99
N VAL A 139 14.41 -34.31 2.63
CA VAL A 139 14.78 -33.91 1.26
C VAL A 139 16.09 -34.58 0.82
N LEU A 140 17.14 -34.56 1.66
CA LEU A 140 18.41 -35.21 1.33
C LEU A 140 18.32 -36.75 1.26
N ALA A 141 17.38 -37.36 1.97
CA ALA A 141 17.10 -38.79 1.83
C ALA A 141 16.45 -39.13 0.48
N LEU A 142 15.66 -38.20 -0.09
CA LEU A 142 15.04 -38.33 -1.41
C LEU A 142 15.99 -37.89 -2.55
N GLU A 143 16.80 -36.87 -2.30
CA GLU A 143 17.72 -36.23 -3.25
C GLU A 143 19.14 -36.08 -2.66
N PRO A 144 19.94 -37.17 -2.55
CA PRO A 144 21.22 -37.16 -1.84
C PRO A 144 22.28 -36.21 -2.40
N LYS A 145 22.16 -35.83 -3.67
CA LYS A 145 23.08 -34.96 -4.40
C LYS A 145 22.69 -33.47 -4.36
N ASN A 146 21.62 -33.09 -3.66
CA ASN A 146 21.18 -31.70 -3.59
C ASN A 146 22.08 -30.86 -2.66
N GLU A 147 23.13 -30.24 -3.23
CA GLU A 147 24.11 -29.47 -2.47
C GLU A 147 23.53 -28.21 -1.81
N ALA A 148 22.57 -27.56 -2.47
CA ALA A 148 21.89 -26.39 -1.93
C ALA A 148 21.17 -26.72 -0.60
N VAL A 149 20.45 -27.84 -0.56
CA VAL A 149 19.77 -28.31 0.66
C VAL A 149 20.77 -28.72 1.74
N ARG A 150 21.91 -29.32 1.36
CA ARG A 150 22.98 -29.66 2.32
C ARG A 150 23.57 -28.40 2.96
N ALA A 151 23.77 -27.35 2.19
CA ALA A 151 24.22 -26.05 2.70
C ALA A 151 23.19 -25.44 3.67
N GLN A 152 21.90 -25.44 3.30
CA GLN A 152 20.81 -24.95 4.15
C GLN A 152 20.67 -25.73 5.46
N LEU A 153 20.77 -27.07 5.42
CA LEU A 153 20.77 -27.92 6.61
C LEU A 153 21.94 -27.56 7.55
N THR A 154 23.14 -27.40 6.98
CA THR A 154 24.35 -27.04 7.76
C THR A 154 24.20 -25.66 8.39
N ALA A 155 23.70 -24.68 7.65
CA ALA A 155 23.42 -23.33 8.14
C ALA A 155 22.38 -23.36 9.26
N THR A 156 21.30 -24.13 9.09
CA THR A 156 20.23 -24.27 10.10
C THR A 156 20.74 -24.95 11.37
N GLN A 157 21.59 -25.97 11.27
CA GLN A 157 22.21 -26.61 12.44
C GLN A 157 23.16 -25.66 13.18
N LYS A 158 23.91 -24.82 12.45
CA LYS A 158 24.72 -23.75 13.06
C LYS A 158 23.82 -22.72 13.77
N LEU A 159 22.69 -22.35 13.16
CA LEU A 159 21.70 -21.46 13.76
C LEU A 159 21.16 -22.03 15.07
N ILE A 160 20.74 -23.30 15.10
CA ILE A 160 20.26 -23.97 16.33
C ILE A 160 21.32 -23.94 17.41
N LYS A 161 22.56 -24.33 17.09
CA LYS A 161 23.67 -24.30 18.06
C LYS A 161 23.92 -22.89 18.58
N LYS A 162 23.82 -21.88 17.73
CA LYS A 162 23.95 -20.47 18.12
C LYS A 162 22.80 -20.05 19.04
N ILE A 163 21.55 -20.42 18.73
CA ILE A 163 20.38 -20.15 19.60
C ILE A 163 20.51 -20.85 20.96
N GLU A 164 20.93 -22.12 20.98
CA GLU A 164 21.15 -22.89 22.21
C GLU A 164 22.29 -22.31 23.04
N PHE A 165 23.38 -21.90 22.39
CA PHE A 165 24.48 -21.20 23.04
C PHE A 165 24.03 -19.85 23.62
N GLU A 166 23.30 -19.05 22.83
CA GLU A 166 22.71 -17.77 23.24
C GLU A 166 21.78 -17.96 24.45
N LYS A 167 20.90 -18.96 24.44
CA LYS A 167 20.06 -19.32 25.59
C LYS A 167 20.87 -19.79 26.81
N ALA A 168 21.99 -20.48 26.60
CA ALA A 168 22.84 -20.97 27.68
C ALA A 168 23.70 -19.85 28.32
N ILE A 169 23.99 -18.77 27.59
CA ILE A 169 24.65 -17.57 28.10
C ILE A 169 23.67 -16.48 28.55
N GLU A 170 22.36 -16.64 28.28
CA GLU A 170 21.28 -15.82 28.80
C GLU A 170 21.15 -16.08 30.31
N VAL A 171 22.11 -15.55 31.07
CA VAL A 171 22.15 -15.62 32.52
C VAL A 171 21.20 -14.56 33.06
N GLU A 172 20.27 -14.96 33.93
CA GLU A 172 19.54 -14.02 34.79
C GLU A 172 20.57 -13.20 35.59
N GLY A 173 20.79 -11.95 35.18
CA GLY A 173 21.75 -11.04 35.81
C GLY A 173 22.82 -10.45 34.89
N GLU A 174 22.82 -10.71 33.58
CA GLU A 174 23.70 -9.99 32.65
C GLU A 174 23.36 -8.48 32.66
N ARG A 175 24.37 -7.63 32.84
CA ARG A 175 24.19 -6.16 32.88
C ARG A 175 23.59 -5.71 31.54
N SER A 176 22.49 -4.96 31.59
CA SER A 176 21.83 -4.49 30.37
C SER A 176 22.77 -3.68 29.48
N ALA A 177 22.57 -3.73 28.16
CA ALA A 177 23.35 -2.94 27.21
C ALA A 177 23.30 -1.45 27.53
N VAL A 178 22.16 -0.96 28.05
CA VAL A 178 21.99 0.41 28.56
C VAL A 178 22.98 0.73 29.67
N LEU A 179 23.08 -0.12 30.71
CA LEU A 179 24.04 0.09 31.80
C LEU A 179 25.48 0.02 31.31
N ARG A 180 25.79 -0.94 30.44
CA ARG A 180 27.14 -1.08 29.88
C ARG A 180 27.56 0.14 29.06
N VAL A 181 26.67 0.66 28.21
CA VAL A 181 26.95 1.87 27.42
C VAL A 181 27.11 3.08 28.33
N ARG A 182 26.28 3.22 29.38
CA ARG A 182 26.42 4.29 30.37
C ARG A 182 27.75 4.24 31.12
N ASP A 183 28.19 3.06 31.54
CA ASP A 183 29.50 2.88 32.21
C ASP A 183 30.64 3.30 31.26
N ILE A 184 30.63 2.85 30.01
CA ILE A 184 31.64 3.25 29.00
C ILE A 184 31.65 4.77 28.82
N ILE A 185 30.47 5.39 28.74
CA ILE A 185 30.33 6.84 28.62
C ILE A 185 30.90 7.56 29.85
N ALA A 186 30.60 7.08 31.07
CA ALA A 186 31.05 7.65 32.33
C ALA A 186 32.57 7.52 32.51
N GLU A 187 33.17 6.47 31.96
CA GLU A 187 34.63 6.25 31.94
C GLU A 187 35.35 7.05 30.83
N GLY A 188 34.65 7.91 30.09
CA GLY A 188 35.23 8.73 29.02
C GLY A 188 35.38 8.01 27.67
N GLY A 189 34.71 6.87 27.49
CA GLY A 189 34.71 6.12 26.24
C GLY A 189 33.78 6.69 25.16
N CYS A 190 34.11 6.40 23.90
CA CYS A 190 33.34 6.78 22.72
C CYS A 190 33.15 8.31 22.60
N GLU A 191 34.24 9.07 22.61
CA GLU A 191 34.20 10.51 22.33
C GLU A 191 33.87 10.80 20.85
N VAL A 192 33.34 11.99 20.59
CA VAL A 192 33.11 12.48 19.24
C VAL A 192 34.44 12.93 18.64
N GLU A 193 34.77 12.46 17.44
CA GLU A 193 36.00 12.85 16.77
C GLU A 193 36.02 14.36 16.48
N LYS A 194 37.15 15.02 16.74
CA LYS A 194 37.31 16.47 16.51
C LYS A 194 37.12 16.90 15.05
N ALA A 195 37.31 15.97 14.12
CA ALA A 195 37.15 16.20 12.68
C ALA A 195 35.70 16.05 12.20
N TYR A 196 34.77 15.65 13.09
CA TYR A 196 33.37 15.50 12.72
C TYR A 196 32.75 16.85 12.35
N ALA A 197 32.26 16.94 11.12
CA ALA A 197 31.73 18.18 10.53
C ALA A 197 30.20 18.18 10.37
N GLY A 198 29.50 17.22 10.98
CA GLY A 198 28.05 17.13 10.91
C GLY A 198 27.35 17.84 12.09
N PRO A 199 26.05 17.58 12.28
CA PRO A 199 25.24 18.19 13.33
C PRO A 199 25.81 17.97 14.74
N ILE A 200 25.94 19.04 15.52
CA ILE A 200 26.50 18.98 16.87
C ILE A 200 25.37 18.88 17.90
N LEU A 201 25.31 17.77 18.63
CA LEU A 201 24.37 17.61 19.72
C LEU A 201 24.78 18.54 20.87
N PRO A 202 23.90 19.44 21.34
CA PRO A 202 24.25 20.39 22.39
C PRO A 202 24.72 19.70 23.68
N PHE A 203 25.86 20.17 24.20
CA PHE A 203 26.47 19.68 25.43
C PHE A 203 26.66 20.83 26.41
N ALA A 204 25.99 20.74 27.57
CA ALA A 204 26.07 21.73 28.65
C ALA A 204 26.01 21.01 30.00
N ASP A 205 26.70 21.56 31.01
CA ASP A 205 26.69 21.04 32.38
C ASP A 205 27.01 19.54 32.49
N GLY A 206 27.88 19.04 31.62
CA GLY A 206 28.30 17.64 31.60
C GLY A 206 27.30 16.66 30.97
N LYS A 207 26.24 17.17 30.33
CA LYS A 207 25.18 16.34 29.73
C LYS A 207 24.83 16.79 28.31
N TYR A 208 24.52 15.83 27.45
CA TYR A 208 23.91 16.11 26.15
C TYR A 208 22.41 16.39 26.29
N SER A 209 21.91 17.26 25.40
CA SER A 209 20.49 17.56 25.26
C SER A 209 20.12 17.56 23.79
N ILE A 210 18.86 17.21 23.49
CA ILE A 210 18.32 17.23 22.13
C ILE A 210 17.56 18.53 21.91
N THR A 211 17.66 19.09 20.70
CA THR A 211 16.89 20.28 20.29
C THR A 211 16.30 20.07 18.90
N HIS A 212 15.29 20.86 18.57
CA HIS A 212 14.63 20.82 17.26
C HIS A 212 15.61 21.13 16.11
N GLU A 213 16.52 22.08 16.32
CA GLU A 213 17.54 22.48 15.33
C GLU A 213 18.53 21.34 15.07
N PHE A 214 18.90 20.58 16.11
CA PHE A 214 19.72 19.40 15.94
C PHE A 214 18.99 18.33 15.12
N ILE A 215 17.71 18.05 15.44
CA ILE A 215 16.92 17.05 14.69
C ILE A 215 16.81 17.44 13.22
N THR A 216 16.49 18.71 12.94
CA THR A 216 16.41 19.23 11.57
C THR A 216 17.74 19.05 10.83
N SER A 217 18.86 19.42 11.47
CA SER A 217 20.19 19.28 10.89
C SER A 217 20.59 17.80 10.71
N MET A 218 20.19 16.93 11.63
CA MET A 218 20.37 15.47 11.58
C MET A 218 19.62 14.86 10.39
N ILE A 219 18.37 15.27 10.16
CA ILE A 219 17.57 14.83 9.01
C ILE A 219 18.26 15.23 7.70
N GLU A 220 18.72 16.48 7.58
CA GLU A 220 19.46 16.93 6.39
C GLU A 220 20.79 16.21 6.20
N TRP A 221 21.46 15.83 7.29
CA TRP A 221 22.66 15.01 7.25
C TRP A 221 22.38 13.59 6.73
N PHE A 222 21.28 12.99 7.20
CA PHE A 222 20.81 11.69 6.73
C PHE A 222 20.39 11.71 5.25
N LYS A 223 19.70 12.75 4.78
CA LYS A 223 19.35 12.90 3.35
C LYS A 223 20.57 12.87 2.41
N GLN A 224 21.75 13.25 2.92
CA GLN A 224 23.02 13.19 2.19
C GLN A 224 23.71 11.81 2.24
N GLY A 225 23.05 10.78 2.81
CA GLY A 225 23.60 9.44 2.98
C GLY A 225 24.70 9.34 4.04
N LYS A 226 24.78 10.30 4.97
CA LYS A 226 25.83 10.36 5.99
C LYS A 226 25.32 9.86 7.34
N THR A 227 26.20 9.33 8.17
CA THR A 227 25.86 8.75 9.48
C THR A 227 26.27 9.67 10.64
N LEU A 228 25.60 9.50 11.80
CA LEU A 228 25.99 10.17 13.04
C LEU A 228 27.18 9.46 13.72
N PRO A 229 28.01 10.20 14.50
CA PRO A 229 28.98 9.60 15.39
C PRO A 229 28.30 8.66 16.38
N LYS A 230 28.96 7.54 16.67
CA LYS A 230 28.46 6.51 17.61
C LYS A 230 28.04 7.10 18.95
N ARG A 231 28.75 8.14 19.44
CA ARG A 231 28.38 8.83 20.67
C ARG A 231 26.98 9.43 20.61
N TYR A 232 26.66 10.18 19.56
CA TYR A 232 25.35 10.83 19.42
C TYR A 232 24.23 9.81 19.23
N VAL A 233 24.49 8.72 18.50
CA VAL A 233 23.57 7.58 18.40
C VAL A 233 23.24 7.04 19.80
N TRP A 234 24.26 6.80 20.63
CA TRP A 234 24.03 6.31 22.00
C TRP A 234 23.26 7.30 22.86
N GLU A 235 23.56 8.60 22.78
CA GLU A 235 22.82 9.63 23.54
C GLU A 235 21.34 9.69 23.15
N ILE A 236 21.02 9.67 21.85
CA ILE A 236 19.64 9.68 21.35
C ILE A 236 18.88 8.45 21.85
N VAL A 237 19.49 7.27 21.72
CA VAL A 237 18.87 6.00 22.11
C VAL A 237 18.69 5.90 23.63
N LEU A 238 19.66 6.37 24.43
CA LEU A 238 19.56 6.41 25.89
C LEU A 238 18.54 7.45 26.36
N GLY A 239 18.47 8.62 25.71
CA GLY A 239 17.50 9.67 26.02
C GLY A 239 16.07 9.20 25.80
N ALA A 240 15.80 8.54 24.67
CA ALA A 240 14.49 7.93 24.39
C ALA A 240 14.17 6.78 25.36
N HIS A 241 15.15 5.90 25.65
CA HIS A 241 15.01 4.80 26.60
C HIS A 241 14.51 5.26 27.98
N ASP A 242 15.02 6.36 28.51
CA ASP A 242 14.61 6.85 29.83
C ASP A 242 13.12 7.19 29.90
N HIS A 243 12.55 7.68 28.79
CA HIS A 243 11.12 7.89 28.69
C HIS A 243 10.35 6.58 28.55
N PHE A 244 10.78 5.68 27.66
CA PHE A 244 10.12 4.38 27.49
C PHE A 244 10.13 3.53 28.76
N ALA A 245 11.23 3.54 29.52
CA ALA A 245 11.36 2.79 30.77
C ALA A 245 10.44 3.32 31.89
N ALA A 246 10.03 4.59 31.82
CA ALA A 246 9.07 5.19 32.75
C ALA A 246 7.61 4.97 32.33
N GLU A 247 7.37 4.56 31.08
CA GLU A 247 6.03 4.32 30.53
C GLU A 247 5.50 2.92 30.90
N GLU A 248 4.19 2.85 31.15
CA GLU A 248 3.49 1.58 31.31
C GLU A 248 3.44 0.80 30.00
N SER A 249 3.15 -0.50 30.07
CA SER A 249 3.03 -1.32 28.84
C SER A 249 1.79 -0.95 28.02
N LEU A 250 0.79 -0.33 28.66
CA LEU A 250 -0.34 0.34 28.02
C LEU A 250 -0.32 1.82 28.42
N VAL A 251 0.09 2.68 27.50
CA VAL A 251 0.16 4.14 27.75
C VAL A 251 -1.21 4.76 27.57
N ASN A 252 -1.62 5.67 28.45
CA ASN A 252 -2.84 6.45 28.27
C ASN A 252 -2.49 7.82 27.71
N VAL A 253 -3.24 8.26 26.69
CA VAL A 253 -3.07 9.58 26.07
C VAL A 253 -4.42 10.28 26.02
N ASP A 254 -4.53 11.37 26.77
CA ASP A 254 -5.68 12.25 26.76
C ASP A 254 -5.45 13.38 25.75
N ILE A 255 -6.37 13.53 24.78
CA ILE A 255 -6.30 14.54 23.72
C ILE A 255 -7.27 15.68 24.03
N ASP A 256 -6.72 16.87 24.23
CA ASP A 256 -7.49 18.07 24.54
C ASP A 256 -8.25 18.63 23.32
N GLU A 257 -9.25 19.48 23.58
CA GLU A 257 -10.00 20.14 22.52
C GLU A 257 -9.08 21.04 21.68
N GLY A 258 -9.15 20.89 20.36
CA GLY A 258 -8.30 21.65 19.42
C GLY A 258 -6.90 21.06 19.23
N VAL A 259 -6.61 19.89 19.81
CA VAL A 259 -5.37 19.13 19.63
C VAL A 259 -5.64 17.94 18.73
N THR A 260 -4.69 17.60 17.85
CA THR A 260 -4.77 16.42 16.97
C THR A 260 -3.84 15.30 17.45
N CYS A 261 -4.16 14.08 17.05
CA CYS A 261 -3.28 12.92 17.22
C CYS A 261 -3.29 12.10 15.94
N ASP A 262 -2.15 12.05 15.26
CA ASP A 262 -1.96 11.27 14.05
C ASP A 262 -1.28 9.93 14.39
N VAL A 263 -1.86 8.84 13.87
CA VAL A 263 -1.35 7.47 14.06
C VAL A 263 -0.70 7.01 12.78
N ILE A 264 0.62 6.80 12.82
CA ILE A 264 1.41 6.29 11.71
C ILE A 264 1.62 4.78 11.92
N GLY A 265 1.33 3.98 10.89
CA GLY A 265 1.55 2.54 10.90
C GLY A 265 3.00 2.16 10.63
N ASP A 266 3.20 1.00 10.03
CA ASP A 266 4.52 0.46 9.70
C ASP A 266 5.25 1.40 8.71
N VAL A 267 6.56 1.57 8.90
CA VAL A 267 7.44 2.40 8.05
C VAL A 267 8.59 1.58 7.46
N HIS A 268 9.05 0.55 8.16
CA HIS A 268 10.04 -0.43 7.68
C HIS A 268 11.27 0.20 7.00
N GLY A 269 11.93 1.14 7.67
CA GLY A 269 13.17 1.74 7.17
C GLY A 269 13.02 2.54 5.87
N GLN A 270 11.81 2.96 5.51
CA GLN A 270 11.54 3.88 4.40
C GLN A 270 11.67 5.34 4.86
N PHE A 271 12.91 5.79 5.06
CA PHE A 271 13.22 7.10 5.65
C PHE A 271 12.61 8.28 4.89
N TYR A 272 12.70 8.30 3.56
CA TYR A 272 12.19 9.40 2.76
C TYR A 272 10.66 9.49 2.78
N ASP A 273 9.97 8.33 2.81
CA ASP A 273 8.52 8.28 2.95
C ASP A 273 8.06 8.75 4.34
N MET A 274 8.80 8.40 5.39
CA MET A 274 8.55 8.95 6.74
C MET A 274 8.68 10.47 6.77
N LEU A 275 9.71 11.04 6.13
CA LEU A 275 9.85 12.49 6.05
C LEU A 275 8.73 13.14 5.24
N HIS A 276 8.27 12.49 4.18
CA HIS A 276 7.10 12.95 3.45
C HIS A 276 5.84 12.92 4.33
N LEU A 277 5.62 11.86 5.10
CA LEU A 277 4.51 11.81 6.07
C LEU A 277 4.59 12.94 7.10
N TYR A 278 5.78 13.28 7.60
CA TYR A 278 5.94 14.42 8.50
C TYR A 278 5.67 15.77 7.82
N SER A 279 5.94 15.89 6.52
CA SER A 279 5.56 17.10 5.77
C SER A 279 4.05 17.26 5.60
N LEU A 280 3.29 16.15 5.63
CA LEU A 280 1.83 16.14 5.51
C LEU A 280 1.10 16.29 6.85
N THR A 281 1.55 15.54 7.86
CA THR A 281 0.93 15.52 9.20
C THR A 281 1.46 16.63 10.11
N GLY A 282 2.67 17.11 9.83
CA GLY A 282 3.45 17.96 10.74
C GLY A 282 4.24 17.14 11.76
N GLU A 283 5.19 17.80 12.41
CA GLU A 283 6.00 17.20 13.47
C GLU A 283 5.28 17.24 14.83
N PRO A 284 5.64 16.38 15.79
CA PRO A 284 5.05 16.40 17.13
C PRO A 284 5.32 17.72 17.84
N ASN A 285 4.28 18.30 18.44
CA ASN A 285 4.34 19.54 19.20
C ASN A 285 3.15 19.65 20.17
N GLU A 286 3.04 20.76 20.90
CA GLU A 286 2.01 20.98 21.92
C GLU A 286 0.55 20.92 21.43
N LYS A 287 0.32 21.02 20.11
CA LYS A 287 -1.01 20.91 19.49
C LYS A 287 -1.17 19.65 18.63
N HIS A 288 -0.12 18.87 18.47
CA HIS A 288 -0.11 17.72 17.56
C HIS A 288 0.67 16.56 18.18
N TYR A 289 -0.06 15.50 18.51
CA TYR A 289 0.48 14.25 19.01
C TYR A 289 0.78 13.33 17.83
N LEU A 290 1.93 12.69 17.84
CA LEU A 290 2.30 11.69 16.86
C LEU A 290 2.49 10.34 17.53
N LEU A 291 1.83 9.31 17.03
CA LEU A 291 1.92 7.94 17.51
C LEU A 291 2.38 7.02 16.40
N MET A 292 3.62 6.53 16.49
CA MET A 292 4.13 5.51 15.57
C MET A 292 3.81 4.11 16.11
N ASN A 293 3.08 3.32 15.34
CA ASN A 293 2.49 2.07 15.79
C ASN A 293 3.30 0.82 15.40
N GLY A 294 4.60 0.82 15.75
CA GLY A 294 5.52 -0.29 15.54
C GLY A 294 6.05 -0.43 14.11
N ASP A 295 6.99 -1.36 13.94
CA ASP A 295 7.61 -1.73 12.66
C ASP A 295 8.25 -0.55 11.92
N LEU A 296 9.16 0.10 12.65
CA LEU A 296 9.94 1.23 12.17
C LEU A 296 11.18 0.78 11.39
N VAL A 297 11.66 -0.42 11.68
CA VAL A 297 12.91 -0.97 11.16
C VAL A 297 12.68 -2.24 10.33
N ASP A 298 13.78 -2.79 9.82
CA ASP A 298 13.85 -3.94 8.93
C ASP A 298 13.28 -3.68 7.53
N ARG A 299 13.65 -4.54 6.58
CA ARG A 299 13.26 -4.51 5.16
C ARG A 299 13.88 -3.34 4.39
N GLY A 300 13.49 -2.11 4.70
CA GLY A 300 14.07 -0.90 4.10
C GLY A 300 15.50 -0.67 4.59
N SER A 301 16.32 -0.08 3.72
CA SER A 301 17.76 0.09 3.93
C SER A 301 18.16 1.36 4.69
N TRP A 302 17.17 2.09 5.24
CA TRP A 302 17.37 3.31 6.02
C TRP A 302 16.76 3.20 7.42
N SER A 303 16.81 2.00 8.01
CA SER A 303 16.19 1.72 9.30
C SER A 303 16.83 2.50 10.44
N ILE A 304 18.15 2.74 10.37
CA ILE A 304 18.86 3.54 11.39
C ILE A 304 18.42 5.00 11.36
N GLU A 305 18.23 5.59 10.18
CA GLU A 305 17.79 6.96 10.03
C GLU A 305 16.35 7.15 10.51
N VAL A 306 15.45 6.20 10.20
CA VAL A 306 14.07 6.18 10.71
C VAL A 306 14.05 6.12 12.24
N ILE A 307 14.68 5.10 12.84
CA ILE A 307 14.58 4.88 14.29
C ILE A 307 15.25 5.99 15.09
N LEU A 308 16.38 6.54 14.61
CA LEU A 308 17.05 7.66 15.28
C LEU A 308 16.23 8.94 15.22
N THR A 309 15.56 9.20 14.09
CA THR A 309 14.67 10.36 13.97
C THR A 309 13.48 10.24 14.92
N ALA A 310 12.82 9.07 14.95
CA ALA A 310 11.72 8.81 15.86
C ALA A 310 12.14 8.93 17.35
N PHE A 311 13.29 8.37 17.72
CA PHE A 311 13.82 8.45 19.09
C PHE A 311 14.27 9.86 19.48
N ALA A 312 14.83 10.64 18.55
CA ALA A 312 15.19 12.02 18.81
C ALA A 312 13.94 12.87 19.09
N PHE A 313 12.87 12.71 18.30
CA PHE A 313 11.58 13.34 18.61
C PHE A 313 10.97 12.84 19.91
N LYS A 314 11.12 11.55 20.25
CA LYS A 314 10.68 11.04 21.56
C LYS A 314 11.43 11.71 22.72
N TRP A 315 12.73 11.89 22.57
CA TRP A 315 13.55 12.53 23.60
C TRP A 315 13.23 14.03 23.72
N LEU A 316 12.94 14.71 22.60
CA LEU A 316 12.61 16.14 22.59
C LEU A 316 11.18 16.41 23.08
N TYR A 317 10.21 15.62 22.61
CA TYR A 317 8.78 15.81 22.86
C TYR A 317 8.15 14.56 23.51
N PRO A 318 8.59 14.16 24.70
CA PRO A 318 8.15 12.90 25.32
C PRO A 318 6.65 12.83 25.62
N ARG A 319 5.96 13.99 25.67
CA ARG A 319 4.50 14.12 25.85
C ARG A 319 3.70 14.11 24.54
N TYR A 320 4.35 14.31 23.40
CA TYR A 320 3.70 14.49 22.10
C TYR A 320 4.16 13.46 21.07
N MET A 321 5.24 12.71 21.34
CA MET A 321 5.72 11.62 20.52
C MET A 321 5.58 10.29 21.27
N TYR A 322 4.81 9.38 20.70
CA TYR A 322 4.54 8.04 21.24
C TYR A 322 4.97 6.99 20.22
N ILE A 323 5.53 5.89 20.71
CA ILE A 323 6.01 4.80 19.87
C ILE A 323 5.59 3.48 20.53
N ASN A 324 4.72 2.74 19.87
CA ASN A 324 4.42 1.36 20.25
C ASN A 324 5.46 0.42 19.64
N ARG A 325 5.67 -0.72 20.30
CA ARG A 325 6.49 -1.81 19.79
C ARG A 325 5.75 -2.56 18.69
N GLY A 326 6.42 -2.84 17.58
CA GLY A 326 5.97 -3.78 16.55
C GLY A 326 6.64 -5.15 16.68
N ASN A 327 6.30 -6.09 15.79
CA ASN A 327 6.98 -7.39 15.81
C ASN A 327 8.42 -7.29 15.29
N HIS A 328 8.73 -6.30 14.44
CA HIS A 328 10.07 -6.05 13.93
C HIS A 328 10.99 -5.35 14.94
N GLU A 329 10.48 -4.75 16.03
CA GLU A 329 11.31 -4.34 17.16
C GLU A 329 11.64 -5.55 18.09
N ALA A 330 12.09 -6.66 17.50
CA ALA A 330 12.47 -7.89 18.18
C ALA A 330 13.73 -8.52 17.57
N ARG A 331 14.57 -9.10 18.44
CA ARG A 331 15.87 -9.68 18.07
C ARG A 331 15.78 -10.64 16.88
N ASP A 332 14.81 -11.54 16.90
CA ASP A 332 14.71 -12.62 15.91
C ASP A 332 14.30 -12.08 14.53
N MET A 333 13.53 -10.98 14.49
CA MET A 333 13.18 -10.28 13.24
C MET A 333 14.38 -9.49 12.71
N ASN A 334 15.04 -8.70 13.56
CA ASN A 334 16.18 -7.86 13.14
C ASN A 334 17.32 -8.66 12.52
N ARG A 335 17.55 -9.86 13.05
CA ARG A 335 18.56 -10.80 12.55
C ARG A 335 18.27 -11.30 11.14
N THR A 336 16.98 -11.39 10.81
CA THR A 336 16.49 -12.01 9.58
C THR A 336 16.25 -10.96 8.50
N TYR A 337 15.74 -9.78 8.87
CA TYR A 337 15.17 -8.81 7.93
C TYR A 337 15.97 -7.51 7.76
N GLY A 338 17.13 -7.37 8.42
CA GLY A 338 18.18 -6.44 7.98
C GLY A 338 18.72 -5.48 9.05
N PHE A 339 17.92 -5.10 10.05
CA PHE A 339 18.29 -4.07 11.02
C PHE A 339 19.54 -4.45 11.83
N GLU A 340 19.71 -5.73 12.21
CA GLU A 340 20.92 -6.18 12.90
C GLU A 340 22.17 -5.92 12.04
N GLY A 341 22.08 -6.23 10.75
CA GLY A 341 23.17 -6.02 9.79
C GLY A 341 23.47 -4.53 9.61
N GLU A 342 22.45 -3.72 9.40
CA GLU A 342 22.57 -2.28 9.20
C GLU A 342 23.19 -1.58 10.43
N ALA A 343 22.65 -1.84 11.63
CA ALA A 343 23.13 -1.26 12.88
C ALA A 343 24.60 -1.62 13.16
N LYS A 344 24.97 -2.88 12.93
CA LYS A 344 26.35 -3.35 13.10
C LYS A 344 27.30 -2.73 12.10
N HIS A 345 26.87 -2.59 10.84
CA HIS A 345 27.67 -1.97 9.81
C HIS A 345 27.92 -0.48 10.10
N LYS A 346 26.86 0.29 10.42
CA LYS A 346 26.94 1.74 10.64
C LYS A 346 27.59 2.10 11.99
N HIS A 347 27.29 1.35 13.07
CA HIS A 347 27.65 1.76 14.44
C HIS A 347 28.24 0.65 15.33
N GLY A 348 28.38 -0.59 14.84
CA GLY A 348 29.01 -1.71 15.53
C GLY A 348 28.10 -2.50 16.49
N GLU A 349 28.61 -3.65 16.94
CA GLU A 349 27.88 -4.66 17.72
C GLU A 349 27.19 -4.10 18.98
N LEU A 350 27.90 -3.27 19.76
CA LEU A 350 27.37 -2.74 21.01
C LEU A 350 26.19 -1.79 20.78
N SER A 351 26.18 -1.06 19.66
CA SER A 351 25.08 -0.16 19.29
C SER A 351 23.83 -0.97 18.93
N TYR A 352 23.98 -2.08 18.21
CA TYR A 352 22.86 -3.00 17.98
C TYR A 352 22.34 -3.59 19.30
N LYS A 353 23.22 -4.03 20.21
CA LYS A 353 22.81 -4.53 21.53
C LYS A 353 22.07 -3.48 22.37
N LEU A 354 22.43 -2.20 22.21
CA LEU A 354 21.69 -1.10 22.82
C LEU A 354 20.28 -0.99 22.22
N PHE A 355 20.14 -0.94 20.90
CA PHE A 355 18.82 -0.92 20.24
C PHE A 355 17.96 -2.14 20.62
N GLU A 356 18.52 -3.35 20.54
CA GLU A 356 17.86 -4.61 20.90
C GLU A 356 17.25 -4.54 22.31
N TYR A 357 18.00 -3.97 23.27
CA TYR A 357 17.50 -3.78 24.63
C TYR A 357 16.45 -2.68 24.71
N VAL A 358 16.68 -1.52 24.08
CA VAL A 358 15.72 -0.39 24.13
C VAL A 358 14.39 -0.74 23.47
N PHE A 359 14.39 -1.56 22.42
CA PHE A 359 13.17 -2.10 21.81
C PHE A 359 12.32 -2.88 22.81
N THR A 360 12.92 -3.54 23.80
CA THR A 360 12.14 -4.21 24.86
C THR A 360 11.43 -3.24 25.81
N ALA A 361 11.87 -1.99 25.87
CA ALA A 361 11.26 -0.96 26.70
C ALA A 361 10.11 -0.23 26.00
N LEU A 362 9.95 -0.34 24.67
CA LEU A 362 8.85 0.28 23.95
C LEU A 362 7.49 -0.19 24.48
N PRO A 363 6.52 0.71 24.75
CA PRO A 363 5.14 0.34 25.08
C PRO A 363 4.53 -0.66 24.10
N LEU A 364 3.60 -1.51 24.55
CA LEU A 364 2.97 -2.52 23.68
C LEU A 364 1.71 -1.98 23.01
N ALA A 365 1.05 -0.99 23.62
CA ALA A 365 -0.13 -0.34 23.09
C ALA A 365 -0.34 1.03 23.73
N THR A 366 -1.16 1.85 23.08
CA THR A 366 -1.55 3.19 23.54
C THR A 366 -3.07 3.33 23.51
N LEU A 367 -3.66 3.83 24.59
CA LEU A 367 -5.09 4.12 24.69
C LEU A 367 -5.32 5.64 24.52
N VAL A 368 -5.77 6.03 23.33
CA VAL A 368 -6.00 7.43 22.95
C VAL A 368 -7.44 7.82 23.25
N SER A 369 -7.64 8.88 24.03
CA SER A 369 -8.97 9.30 24.49
C SER A 369 -9.12 10.83 24.38
N PRO A 370 -10.09 11.36 23.61
CA PRO A 370 -10.43 12.77 23.72
C PRO A 370 -10.92 13.11 25.15
N THR A 371 -10.55 14.27 25.67
CA THR A 371 -10.94 14.68 27.04
C THR A 371 -12.42 15.02 27.15
N LYS A 372 -13.07 15.38 26.05
CA LYS A 372 -14.52 15.65 26.00
C LYS A 372 -15.33 14.44 25.53
N SER A 373 -16.52 14.30 26.13
CA SER A 373 -17.54 13.37 25.63
C SER A 373 -18.08 13.83 24.26
N PRO A 374 -18.48 12.90 23.38
CA PRO A 374 -19.03 13.25 22.08
C PRO A 374 -20.32 14.09 22.22
N SER A 375 -20.36 15.24 21.54
CA SER A 375 -21.50 16.16 21.55
C SER A 375 -22.72 15.62 20.80
N ASN A 376 -22.51 14.69 19.86
CA ASN A 376 -23.55 14.04 19.07
C ASN A 376 -23.44 12.52 19.21
N LYS A 377 -24.53 11.86 19.62
CA LYS A 377 -24.58 10.39 19.84
C LYS A 377 -24.97 9.60 18.59
N ASN A 378 -24.78 10.16 17.40
CA ASN A 378 -25.02 9.42 16.16
C ASN A 378 -24.12 8.17 16.11
N GLY A 379 -24.72 7.00 15.86
CA GLY A 379 -24.00 5.73 15.73
C GLY A 379 -23.79 4.90 17.01
N ASN A 380 -24.30 5.31 18.17
CA ASN A 380 -24.19 4.56 19.45
C ASN A 380 -22.77 3.99 19.72
N PRO A 381 -21.72 4.83 19.81
CA PRO A 381 -20.36 4.35 20.05
C PRO A 381 -20.26 3.65 21.41
N ILE A 382 -19.39 2.64 21.51
CA ILE A 382 -18.98 2.08 22.80
C ILE A 382 -18.16 3.15 23.51
N LEU A 383 -18.61 3.56 24.70
CA LEU A 383 -17.96 4.58 25.49
C LEU A 383 -17.31 3.98 26.72
N SER A 384 -16.29 4.66 27.20
CA SER A 384 -15.70 4.38 28.49
C SER A 384 -16.65 4.57 29.67
N PRO A 385 -16.30 4.07 30.88
CA PRO A 385 -17.07 4.35 32.09
C PRO A 385 -17.29 5.84 32.37
N GLU A 386 -16.37 6.72 31.95
CA GLU A 386 -16.53 8.18 32.08
C GLU A 386 -17.25 8.85 30.89
N GLY A 387 -17.82 8.06 29.96
CA GLY A 387 -18.59 8.58 28.82
C GLY A 387 -17.76 9.13 27.66
N ARG A 388 -16.44 8.94 27.66
CA ARG A 388 -15.52 9.38 26.59
C ARG A 388 -15.34 8.29 25.54
N LYS A 389 -15.13 8.69 24.28
CA LYS A 389 -14.58 7.76 23.28
C LYS A 389 -13.16 7.36 23.69
N ARG A 390 -12.74 6.14 23.35
CA ARG A 390 -11.37 5.67 23.53
C ARG A 390 -10.96 4.78 22.37
N TYR A 391 -9.74 4.92 21.89
CA TYR A 391 -9.19 4.11 20.81
C TYR A 391 -7.99 3.32 21.33
N PHE A 392 -8.03 2.01 21.18
CA PHE A 392 -6.91 1.14 21.55
C PHE A 392 -6.01 0.97 20.33
N VAL A 393 -4.83 1.59 20.38
CA VAL A 393 -3.84 1.57 19.31
C VAL A 393 -2.77 0.53 19.64
N VAL A 394 -2.65 -0.48 18.79
CA VAL A 394 -1.77 -1.65 18.99
C VAL A 394 -1.20 -2.09 17.65
N HIS A 395 0.02 -2.63 17.58
CA HIS A 395 0.59 -3.00 16.29
C HIS A 395 -0.10 -4.22 15.64
N GLY A 396 -0.12 -5.35 16.37
CA GLY A 396 -0.82 -6.59 16.01
C GLY A 396 -2.33 -6.47 16.17
N GLY A 397 -2.87 -7.04 17.25
CA GLY A 397 -4.31 -7.02 17.45
C GLY A 397 -4.77 -7.60 18.78
N LEU A 398 -5.84 -8.38 18.73
CA LEU A 398 -6.55 -8.90 19.90
C LEU A 398 -6.15 -10.34 20.25
N PHE A 399 -6.81 -10.88 21.27
CA PHE A 399 -6.28 -11.98 22.06
C PHE A 399 -6.92 -13.33 21.75
N SER A 400 -6.18 -14.41 22.00
CA SER A 400 -6.64 -15.79 21.84
C SER A 400 -7.68 -16.22 22.87
N LYS A 401 -7.76 -15.53 24.00
CA LYS A 401 -8.76 -15.75 25.05
C LYS A 401 -9.69 -14.54 25.20
N ASP A 402 -10.94 -14.81 25.57
CA ASP A 402 -11.88 -13.76 25.96
C ASP A 402 -11.54 -13.20 27.35
N GLY A 403 -12.12 -12.04 27.69
CA GLY A 403 -12.01 -11.48 29.03
C GLY A 403 -10.72 -10.72 29.31
N VAL A 404 -9.80 -10.58 28.35
CA VAL A 404 -8.57 -9.80 28.54
C VAL A 404 -8.91 -8.34 28.82
N THR A 405 -8.39 -7.82 29.93
CA THR A 405 -8.63 -6.44 30.37
C THR A 405 -7.48 -5.50 30.02
N LEU A 406 -7.76 -4.19 29.93
CA LEU A 406 -6.72 -3.15 29.82
C LEU A 406 -5.69 -3.24 30.95
N ASP A 407 -6.10 -3.65 32.16
CA ASP A 407 -5.21 -3.82 33.31
C ASP A 407 -4.27 -5.03 33.19
N GLU A 408 -4.72 -6.12 32.56
CA GLU A 408 -3.82 -7.24 32.22
C GLU A 408 -2.72 -6.79 31.25
N ILE A 409 -3.07 -5.97 30.24
CA ILE A 409 -2.10 -5.42 29.28
C ILE A 409 -1.09 -4.50 29.98
N ARG A 410 -1.57 -3.61 30.84
CA ARG A 410 -0.74 -2.68 31.64
C ARG A 410 0.30 -3.41 32.51
N LYS A 411 -0.05 -4.60 33.03
CA LYS A 411 0.81 -5.41 33.91
C LYS A 411 1.84 -6.29 33.17
N ILE A 412 1.85 -6.30 31.84
CA ILE A 412 2.84 -7.07 31.09
C ILE A 412 4.24 -6.53 31.36
N SER A 413 5.12 -7.34 31.95
CA SER A 413 6.54 -6.99 32.13
C SER A 413 7.29 -7.14 30.80
N ARG A 414 7.55 -6.01 30.14
CA ARG A 414 8.17 -5.96 28.80
C ARG A 414 9.67 -5.67 28.79
N ILE A 415 10.17 -4.85 29.74
CA ILE A 415 11.55 -4.36 29.74
C ILE A 415 12.53 -5.53 29.95
N GLY A 416 13.52 -5.63 29.08
CA GLY A 416 14.50 -6.72 29.03
C GLY A 416 13.95 -8.04 28.46
N ARG A 417 12.68 -8.08 28.00
CA ARG A 417 12.03 -9.30 27.55
C ARG A 417 11.73 -9.24 26.04
N GLN A 418 12.19 -10.25 25.31
CA GLN A 418 11.80 -10.47 23.92
C GLN A 418 10.41 -11.11 23.84
N PRO A 419 9.61 -10.84 22.78
CA PRO A 419 8.33 -11.49 22.61
C PRO A 419 8.50 -13.01 22.49
N GLY A 420 7.68 -13.76 23.22
CA GLY A 420 7.61 -15.22 23.10
C GLY A 420 6.85 -15.66 21.85
N GLN A 421 6.54 -16.95 21.78
CA GLN A 421 5.73 -17.55 20.70
C GLN A 421 4.23 -17.62 21.06
N GLU A 422 3.87 -17.25 22.29
CA GLU A 422 2.51 -17.29 22.83
C GLU A 422 2.32 -16.23 23.93
N GLY A 423 1.06 -16.01 24.32
CA GLY A 423 0.68 -15.10 25.39
C GLY A 423 0.44 -13.66 24.92
N LEU A 424 -0.06 -12.81 25.83
CA LEU A 424 -0.58 -11.48 25.49
C LEU A 424 0.44 -10.58 24.77
N MET A 425 1.72 -10.62 25.17
CA MET A 425 2.77 -9.84 24.52
C MET A 425 3.00 -10.29 23.07
N CYS A 426 2.94 -11.59 22.78
CA CYS A 426 3.03 -12.08 21.42
C CYS A 426 1.79 -11.67 20.62
N GLU A 427 0.60 -11.82 21.20
CA GLU A 427 -0.67 -11.54 20.53
C GLU A 427 -0.84 -10.06 20.16
N LEU A 428 -0.41 -9.14 21.03
CA LEU A 428 -0.38 -7.69 20.76
C LEU A 428 0.50 -7.32 19.55
N LEU A 429 1.46 -8.17 19.17
CA LEU A 429 2.41 -7.88 18.10
C LEU A 429 2.16 -8.67 16.81
N TRP A 430 1.42 -9.78 16.86
CA TRP A 430 1.39 -10.78 15.77
C TRP A 430 0.01 -11.19 15.26
N THR A 431 -1.07 -10.75 15.89
CA THR A 431 -2.42 -11.20 15.53
C THR A 431 -3.03 -10.31 14.45
N ASP A 432 -3.90 -10.92 13.64
CA ASP A 432 -4.56 -10.25 12.50
C ASP A 432 -6.09 -10.39 12.60
N PRO A 433 -6.87 -9.40 12.12
CA PRO A 433 -8.31 -9.55 11.95
C PRO A 433 -8.65 -10.63 10.88
N GLN A 434 -9.84 -11.21 10.99
CA GLN A 434 -10.44 -12.07 9.96
C GLN A 434 -11.90 -11.72 9.72
N VAL A 435 -12.37 -11.95 8.50
CA VAL A 435 -13.75 -11.64 8.10
C VAL A 435 -14.79 -12.45 8.87
N LEU A 436 -14.53 -13.74 9.11
CA LEU A 436 -15.48 -14.65 9.75
C LEU A 436 -15.49 -14.46 11.29
N PRO A 437 -16.64 -14.59 11.95
CA PRO A 437 -16.71 -14.63 13.41
C PRO A 437 -15.86 -15.74 14.03
N GLY A 438 -15.46 -15.55 15.28
CA GLY A 438 -14.67 -16.48 16.08
C GLY A 438 -13.17 -16.20 16.00
N ARG A 439 -12.37 -17.25 16.22
CA ARG A 439 -10.91 -17.21 16.13
C ARG A 439 -10.45 -18.27 15.16
N GLY A 440 -9.46 -17.92 14.36
CA GLY A 440 -8.83 -18.80 13.39
C GLY A 440 -7.34 -18.92 13.64
N PRO A 441 -6.69 -19.88 12.98
CA PRO A 441 -5.24 -19.91 12.94
C PRO A 441 -4.68 -18.64 12.28
N SER A 442 -3.56 -18.13 12.80
CA SER A 442 -2.83 -17.05 12.12
C SER A 442 -2.25 -17.54 10.79
N LYS A 443 -2.45 -16.75 9.73
CA LYS A 443 -1.81 -16.94 8.43
C LYS A 443 -0.29 -16.86 8.50
N ARG A 444 0.26 -16.22 9.54
CA ARG A 444 1.70 -16.06 9.80
C ARG A 444 2.33 -17.26 10.49
N GLY A 445 1.52 -18.14 11.09
CA GLY A 445 2.00 -19.29 11.87
C GLY A 445 2.46 -18.97 13.29
N VAL A 446 2.30 -17.71 13.72
CA VAL A 446 2.47 -17.19 15.09
C VAL A 446 1.28 -16.27 15.39
N GLY A 447 0.74 -16.31 16.61
CA GLY A 447 -0.48 -15.60 16.97
C GLY A 447 -1.76 -16.32 16.51
N ILE A 448 -2.84 -15.56 16.35
CA ILE A 448 -4.16 -16.01 15.91
C ILE A 448 -4.78 -15.00 14.94
N ALA A 449 -5.81 -15.44 14.22
CA ALA A 449 -6.75 -14.55 13.55
C ALA A 449 -8.00 -14.35 14.42
N PHE A 450 -8.55 -13.13 14.49
CA PHE A 450 -9.72 -12.80 15.32
C PHE A 450 -10.85 -12.14 14.53
N GLY A 451 -12.09 -12.56 14.75
CA GLY A 451 -13.26 -12.10 14.02
C GLY A 451 -13.97 -10.87 14.60
N PRO A 452 -15.02 -10.38 13.93
CA PRO A 452 -15.77 -9.19 14.34
C PRO A 452 -16.44 -9.30 15.71
N ASP A 453 -16.88 -10.50 16.10
CA ASP A 453 -17.44 -10.79 17.43
C ASP A 453 -16.39 -10.66 18.54
N VAL A 454 -15.16 -11.11 18.31
CA VAL A 454 -14.05 -10.95 19.26
C VAL A 454 -13.76 -9.47 19.49
N THR A 455 -13.66 -8.68 18.42
CA THR A 455 -13.46 -7.23 18.51
C THR A 455 -14.59 -6.55 19.25
N LYS A 456 -15.84 -6.83 18.88
CA LYS A 456 -17.01 -6.22 19.53
C LYS A 456 -17.10 -6.55 21.01
N ASN A 457 -16.88 -7.81 21.38
CA ASN A 457 -16.93 -8.26 22.78
C ASN A 457 -15.82 -7.61 23.61
N TRP A 458 -14.60 -7.54 23.07
CA TRP A 458 -13.47 -6.94 23.77
C TRP A 458 -13.63 -5.43 23.93
N CYS A 459 -14.06 -4.73 22.88
CA CYS A 459 -14.37 -3.30 22.92
C CYS A 459 -15.45 -2.99 23.95
N THR A 460 -16.53 -3.79 23.98
CA THR A 460 -17.63 -3.63 24.94
C THR A 460 -17.15 -3.85 26.38
N LEU A 461 -16.39 -4.92 26.62
CA LEU A 461 -15.84 -5.24 27.95
C LEU A 461 -14.98 -4.10 28.52
N ASN A 462 -14.15 -3.49 27.67
CA ASN A 462 -13.14 -2.53 28.10
C ASN A 462 -13.58 -1.05 27.93
N GLY A 463 -14.79 -0.80 27.42
CA GLY A 463 -15.27 0.56 27.14
C GLY A 463 -14.42 1.27 26.09
N VAL A 464 -14.03 0.55 25.03
CA VAL A 464 -13.21 1.03 23.92
C VAL A 464 -14.09 1.20 22.69
N SER A 465 -13.99 2.35 22.03
CA SER A 465 -14.81 2.72 20.88
C SER A 465 -14.36 2.05 19.58
N GLY A 466 -13.10 1.65 19.50
CA GLY A 466 -12.53 0.93 18.36
C GLY A 466 -11.04 0.64 18.58
N ILE A 467 -10.50 -0.28 17.80
CA ILE A 467 -9.08 -0.60 17.75
C ILE A 467 -8.47 0.00 16.48
N ILE A 468 -7.26 0.53 16.60
CA ILE A 468 -6.43 0.96 15.48
C ILE A 468 -5.18 0.09 15.49
N ARG A 469 -4.89 -0.53 14.36
CA ARG A 469 -3.80 -1.49 14.22
C ARG A 469 -2.99 -1.31 12.94
N SER A 470 -1.87 -2.01 12.79
CA SER A 470 -0.98 -1.89 11.61
C SER A 470 -0.61 -3.25 11.01
N HIS A 471 0.67 -3.63 10.84
CA HIS A 471 1.20 -5.00 10.59
C HIS A 471 0.72 -5.80 9.37
N GLU A 472 -0.35 -5.37 8.70
CA GLU A 472 -0.78 -5.87 7.41
C GLU A 472 -0.72 -4.76 6.38
N VAL A 473 -0.01 -5.02 5.29
CA VAL A 473 -0.07 -4.18 4.09
C VAL A 473 -1.53 -4.13 3.64
N ARG A 474 -2.09 -2.92 3.59
CA ARG A 474 -3.41 -2.67 2.98
C ARG A 474 -3.19 -1.86 1.71
N GLN A 475 -3.81 -2.30 0.61
CA GLN A 475 -3.60 -1.69 -0.71
C GLN A 475 -3.99 -0.21 -0.77
N GLY A 476 -4.94 0.22 0.07
CA GLY A 476 -5.33 1.63 0.22
C GLY A 476 -4.55 2.41 1.29
N GLY A 477 -3.50 1.83 1.88
CA GLY A 477 -2.81 2.37 3.06
C GLY A 477 -3.60 2.23 4.37
N TYR A 478 -4.89 1.88 4.30
CA TYR A 478 -5.71 1.54 5.46
C TYR A 478 -6.89 0.63 5.06
N GLU A 479 -7.54 0.03 6.05
CA GLU A 479 -8.81 -0.68 5.90
C GLU A 479 -9.66 -0.55 7.17
N ILE A 480 -10.98 -0.45 7.01
CA ILE A 480 -11.94 -0.41 8.12
C ILE A 480 -12.73 -1.72 8.12
N GLU A 481 -12.53 -2.51 9.16
CA GLU A 481 -13.01 -3.87 9.34
C GLU A 481 -13.93 -3.97 10.56
N HIS A 482 -14.59 -5.12 10.72
CA HIS A 482 -15.38 -5.48 11.91
C HIS A 482 -16.42 -4.42 12.30
N ASP A 483 -17.28 -4.04 11.35
CA ASP A 483 -18.34 -3.05 11.53
C ASP A 483 -17.84 -1.68 12.02
N GLY A 484 -16.62 -1.30 11.63
CA GLY A 484 -16.00 -0.02 12.01
C GLY A 484 -15.30 -0.04 13.37
N LEU A 485 -15.18 -1.20 14.02
CA LEU A 485 -14.51 -1.33 15.30
C LEU A 485 -13.02 -1.70 15.18
N CYS A 486 -12.53 -2.09 14.00
CA CYS A 486 -11.13 -2.41 13.75
C CYS A 486 -10.63 -1.67 12.52
N THR A 487 -9.66 -0.77 12.70
CA THR A 487 -9.03 -0.05 11.59
C THR A 487 -7.59 -0.50 11.46
N THR A 488 -7.19 -0.97 10.28
CA THR A 488 -5.79 -1.25 9.94
C THR A 488 -5.18 -0.06 9.20
N VAL A 489 -4.01 0.43 9.59
CA VAL A 489 -3.27 1.56 8.99
C VAL A 489 -1.85 1.10 8.66
N PHE A 490 -1.37 1.39 7.44
CA PHE A 490 -0.05 0.99 6.96
C PHE A 490 0.63 2.15 6.23
N SER A 491 1.86 2.49 6.62
CA SER A 491 2.49 3.77 6.26
C SER A 491 3.78 3.62 5.43
N ALA A 492 4.03 2.44 4.86
CA ALA A 492 5.11 2.17 3.93
C ALA A 492 4.53 2.04 2.49
N PRO A 493 4.45 3.14 1.70
CA PRO A 493 3.97 3.08 0.33
C PRO A 493 4.96 2.30 -0.55
N ASN A 494 4.45 1.61 -1.58
CA ASN A 494 5.24 0.73 -2.43
C ASN A 494 6.20 -0.17 -1.63
N TYR A 495 5.64 -0.87 -0.65
CA TYR A 495 6.41 -1.61 0.36
C TYR A 495 7.45 -2.54 -0.29
N VAL A 496 8.68 -2.51 0.23
CA VAL A 496 9.86 -3.26 -0.29
C VAL A 496 10.16 -3.07 -1.79
N ASP A 497 9.81 -1.90 -2.34
CA ASP A 497 9.96 -1.52 -3.75
C ASP A 497 9.22 -2.45 -4.74
N GLN A 498 8.28 -3.27 -4.23
CA GLN A 498 7.58 -4.31 -5.00
C GLN A 498 6.10 -4.42 -4.65
N GLY A 499 5.64 -3.77 -3.58
CA GLY A 499 4.30 -3.95 -3.02
C GLY A 499 3.17 -3.30 -3.82
N GLY A 500 3.47 -2.29 -4.63
CA GLY A 500 2.48 -1.57 -5.46
C GLY A 500 1.50 -0.68 -4.68
N ASN A 501 1.23 -1.00 -3.41
CA ASN A 501 0.22 -0.37 -2.56
C ASN A 501 0.27 1.18 -2.63
N LYS A 502 -0.88 1.76 -3.01
CA LYS A 502 -1.13 3.21 -3.20
C LYS A 502 -0.39 4.11 -2.20
N GLY A 503 0.08 5.27 -2.67
CA GLY A 503 -0.75 6.49 -2.80
C GLY A 503 -1.68 6.73 -4.02
N ALA A 504 -1.36 6.35 -5.27
CA ALA A 504 -2.21 6.74 -6.44
C ALA A 504 -2.26 5.78 -7.66
N PHE A 505 -1.21 5.01 -7.96
CA PHE A 505 -1.13 4.20 -9.18
C PHE A 505 -2.15 3.05 -9.24
N ASP A 506 -2.32 2.27 -8.17
CA ASP A 506 -3.33 1.19 -8.17
C ASP A 506 -4.77 1.71 -8.28
N VAL A 507 -5.02 3.03 -8.17
CA VAL A 507 -6.37 3.59 -8.30
C VAL A 507 -6.79 3.44 -9.75
N ALA A 508 -5.91 3.86 -10.66
CA ALA A 508 -6.08 3.72 -12.09
C ALA A 508 -6.26 2.24 -12.46
N THR A 509 -5.34 1.37 -12.04
CA THR A 509 -5.39 -0.06 -12.34
C THR A 509 -6.67 -0.72 -11.82
N LYS A 510 -7.04 -0.49 -10.56
CA LYS A 510 -8.27 -1.03 -9.98
C LYS A 510 -9.52 -0.55 -10.73
N PHE A 511 -9.62 0.75 -11.03
CA PHE A 511 -10.78 1.27 -11.78
C PHE A 511 -10.83 0.71 -13.21
N ASN A 512 -9.69 0.53 -13.86
CA ASN A 512 -9.63 -0.10 -15.18
C ASN A 512 -10.08 -1.56 -15.12
N ASP A 513 -9.67 -2.32 -14.10
CA ASP A 513 -10.10 -3.70 -13.91
C ASP A 513 -11.61 -3.79 -13.61
N GLU A 514 -12.14 -2.92 -12.75
CA GLU A 514 -13.57 -2.84 -12.44
C GLU A 514 -14.40 -2.45 -13.68
N LEU A 515 -13.92 -1.48 -14.47
CA LEU A 515 -14.56 -1.05 -15.71
C LEU A 515 -14.56 -2.18 -16.73
N ALA A 516 -13.41 -2.84 -16.94
CA ALA A 516 -13.29 -3.99 -17.84
C ALA A 516 -14.24 -5.13 -17.44
N ALA A 517 -14.27 -5.47 -16.15
CA ALA A 517 -15.18 -6.48 -15.62
C ALA A 517 -16.65 -6.11 -15.86
N THR A 518 -17.02 -4.85 -15.65
CA THR A 518 -18.38 -4.34 -15.83
C THR A 518 -18.85 -4.43 -17.28
N ILE A 519 -17.98 -4.14 -18.25
CA ILE A 519 -18.34 -4.14 -19.68
C ILE A 519 -18.12 -5.49 -20.36
N SER A 520 -17.39 -6.43 -19.74
CA SER A 520 -16.98 -7.72 -20.32
C SER A 520 -18.13 -8.53 -20.94
N ASN A 521 -19.32 -8.50 -20.34
CA ASN A 521 -20.49 -9.24 -20.81
C ASN A 521 -21.25 -8.54 -21.95
N ASN A 522 -20.84 -7.36 -22.38
CA ASN A 522 -21.54 -6.56 -23.39
C ASN A 522 -20.59 -5.68 -24.22
N THR A 523 -19.46 -6.27 -24.62
CA THR A 523 -18.41 -5.59 -25.42
C THR A 523 -18.86 -5.24 -26.84
N LEU A 524 -19.98 -5.80 -27.32
CA LEU A 524 -20.64 -5.35 -28.56
C LEU A 524 -21.32 -3.97 -28.42
N ARG A 525 -21.58 -3.53 -27.18
CA ARG A 525 -22.26 -2.25 -26.89
C ARG A 525 -21.35 -1.26 -26.17
N PHE A 526 -20.46 -1.74 -25.30
CA PHE A 526 -19.63 -0.91 -24.44
C PHE A 526 -18.16 -1.14 -24.74
N GLY A 527 -17.43 -0.03 -24.94
CA GLY A 527 -15.97 0.02 -24.93
C GLY A 527 -15.50 0.96 -23.81
N ALA A 528 -14.23 0.88 -23.45
CA ALA A 528 -13.64 1.66 -22.38
C ALA A 528 -12.36 2.37 -22.83
N PHE A 529 -12.13 3.54 -22.25
CA PHE A 529 -10.86 4.21 -22.24
C PHE A 529 -10.19 3.99 -20.88
N ALA A 530 -8.87 3.83 -20.87
CA ALA A 530 -8.09 3.68 -19.65
C ALA A 530 -8.08 5.00 -18.85
N ALA A 531 -8.37 4.91 -17.57
CA ALA A 531 -8.02 5.96 -16.61
C ALA A 531 -6.57 5.75 -16.17
N LEU A 532 -5.74 6.79 -16.20
CA LEU A 532 -4.31 6.71 -15.89
C LEU A 532 -3.89 7.76 -14.86
N SER A 533 -2.83 7.46 -14.10
CA SER A 533 -2.13 8.44 -13.27
C SER A 533 -0.90 8.96 -14.02
N MET A 534 -0.94 10.23 -14.41
CA MET A 534 0.11 10.90 -15.17
C MET A 534 1.28 11.43 -14.31
N HIS A 535 1.23 11.29 -12.98
CA HIS A 535 2.32 11.72 -12.06
C HIS A 535 3.64 10.99 -12.34
N ASP A 536 3.57 9.79 -12.91
CA ASP A 536 4.71 9.05 -13.47
C ASP A 536 4.34 8.60 -14.89
N PRO A 537 4.92 9.21 -15.94
CA PRO A 537 4.57 8.89 -17.33
C PRO A 537 5.01 7.48 -17.75
N SER A 538 6.03 6.89 -17.10
CA SER A 538 6.45 5.51 -17.41
C SER A 538 5.43 4.50 -16.90
N GLN A 539 4.88 4.75 -15.71
CA GLN A 539 3.80 3.93 -15.15
C GLN A 539 2.50 4.08 -15.93
N ALA A 540 2.12 5.30 -16.32
CA ALA A 540 0.98 5.54 -17.19
C ALA A 540 1.11 4.79 -18.53
N ALA A 541 2.31 4.80 -19.13
CA ALA A 541 2.60 4.08 -20.36
C ALA A 541 2.45 2.55 -20.20
N ALA A 542 2.91 2.00 -19.08
CA ALA A 542 2.78 0.57 -18.80
C ALA A 542 1.32 0.15 -18.62
N GLU A 543 0.54 0.92 -17.85
CA GLU A 543 -0.89 0.64 -17.64
C GLU A 543 -1.70 0.83 -18.92
N LEU A 544 -1.36 1.80 -19.77
CA LEU A 544 -1.99 1.94 -21.08
C LEU A 544 -1.76 0.71 -21.96
N ARG A 545 -0.52 0.20 -22.01
CA ARG A 545 -0.22 -1.04 -22.74
C ARG A 545 -1.04 -2.21 -22.22
N ARG A 546 -1.08 -2.40 -20.90
CA ARG A 546 -1.86 -3.48 -20.26
C ARG A 546 -3.34 -3.38 -20.62
N THR A 547 -3.96 -2.22 -20.40
CA THR A 547 -5.39 -2.03 -20.62
C THR A 547 -5.79 -2.20 -22.09
N VAL A 548 -5.00 -1.69 -23.03
CA VAL A 548 -5.28 -1.84 -24.47
C VAL A 548 -5.06 -3.28 -24.92
N GLN A 549 -3.92 -3.89 -24.58
CA GLN A 549 -3.53 -5.20 -25.11
C GLN A 549 -4.22 -6.36 -24.40
N GLU A 550 -4.48 -6.24 -23.10
CA GLU A 550 -5.01 -7.33 -22.28
C GLU A 550 -6.51 -7.17 -21.99
N LEU A 551 -7.00 -5.94 -21.79
CA LEU A 551 -8.41 -5.68 -21.46
C LEU A 551 -9.24 -5.22 -22.68
N GLY A 552 -8.60 -4.94 -23.82
CA GLY A 552 -9.26 -4.48 -25.04
C GLY A 552 -9.77 -3.04 -24.97
N PHE A 553 -9.15 -2.20 -24.16
CA PHE A 553 -9.50 -0.78 -24.09
C PHE A 553 -9.11 -0.06 -25.38
N LEU A 554 -9.87 0.98 -25.72
CA LEU A 554 -9.80 1.67 -27.02
C LEU A 554 -8.86 2.89 -27.01
N GLY A 555 -8.16 3.13 -25.90
CA GLY A 555 -7.28 4.28 -25.69
C GLY A 555 -7.21 4.72 -24.22
N ALA A 556 -6.83 5.97 -23.96
CA ALA A 556 -6.91 6.58 -22.62
C ALA A 556 -7.89 7.77 -22.55
N LEU A 557 -8.44 8.03 -21.37
CA LEU A 557 -9.17 9.26 -21.03
C LEU A 557 -8.48 9.92 -19.84
N LEU A 558 -7.97 11.13 -20.04
CA LEU A 558 -7.17 11.86 -19.06
C LEU A 558 -7.80 13.20 -18.75
N ASN A 559 -7.69 13.65 -17.51
CA ASN A 559 -7.89 15.06 -17.21
C ASN A 559 -6.74 15.88 -17.81
N ASP A 560 -7.03 17.10 -18.25
CA ASP A 560 -6.09 17.99 -18.93
C ASP A 560 -4.80 18.28 -18.14
N TYR A 561 -4.79 18.25 -16.81
CA TYR A 561 -3.55 18.27 -16.03
C TYR A 561 -3.70 17.57 -14.67
N GLN A 562 -2.54 17.24 -14.09
CA GLN A 562 -2.40 16.78 -12.72
C GLN A 562 -1.71 17.80 -11.82
N VAL A 563 -1.75 17.57 -10.51
CA VAL A 563 -1.17 18.49 -9.53
C VAL A 563 -0.09 17.76 -8.74
N SER A 564 0.99 18.44 -8.43
CA SER A 564 2.08 17.90 -7.61
C SER A 564 2.65 18.97 -6.68
N GLY A 565 3.62 18.56 -5.87
CA GLY A 565 4.24 19.40 -4.85
C GLY A 565 3.49 19.37 -3.51
N PRO A 566 4.09 19.93 -2.46
CA PRO A 566 3.59 19.84 -1.08
C PRO A 566 2.21 20.50 -0.89
N ASP A 567 1.88 21.51 -1.70
CA ASP A 567 0.61 22.27 -1.62
C ASP A 567 -0.32 22.02 -2.81
N ASN A 568 -0.03 21.03 -3.66
CA ASN A 568 -0.73 20.76 -4.93
C ASN A 568 -0.79 21.98 -5.88
N ASP A 569 0.25 22.83 -5.86
CA ASP A 569 0.32 24.08 -6.61
C ASP A 569 1.07 23.95 -7.94
N THR A 570 1.76 22.83 -8.17
CA THR A 570 2.47 22.57 -9.42
C THR A 570 1.55 21.88 -10.40
N LEU A 571 1.24 22.53 -11.52
CA LEU A 571 0.46 21.93 -12.60
C LEU A 571 1.36 21.07 -13.49
N LEU A 572 0.97 19.82 -13.67
CA LEU A 572 1.61 18.87 -14.57
C LEU A 572 0.78 18.76 -15.84
N PHE A 573 1.17 19.55 -16.85
CA PHE A 573 0.71 19.37 -18.23
C PHE A 573 1.57 18.30 -18.92
N TYR A 574 0.96 17.55 -19.82
CA TYR A 574 1.60 16.37 -20.42
C TYR A 574 2.33 16.72 -21.73
N ASP A 575 2.79 17.95 -21.87
CA ASP A 575 3.35 18.51 -23.10
C ASP A 575 4.89 18.65 -23.07
N GLN A 576 5.51 18.28 -21.94
CA GLN A 576 6.96 18.31 -21.75
C GLN A 576 7.64 16.99 -22.13
N PRO A 577 8.96 17.00 -22.46
CA PRO A 577 9.70 15.81 -22.88
C PRO A 577 9.69 14.65 -21.88
N GLU A 578 9.56 14.89 -20.58
CA GLU A 578 9.38 13.80 -19.59
C GLU A 578 8.16 12.90 -19.88
N TYR A 579 7.13 13.40 -20.58
CA TYR A 579 5.95 12.63 -20.98
C TYR A 579 6.12 11.86 -22.30
N ASP A 580 7.26 11.99 -22.98
CA ASP A 580 7.50 11.34 -24.27
C ASP A 580 7.39 9.81 -24.18
N VAL A 581 7.76 9.20 -23.05
CA VAL A 581 7.60 7.75 -22.82
C VAL A 581 6.14 7.29 -22.86
N PHE A 582 5.21 8.17 -22.45
CA PHE A 582 3.78 7.92 -22.54
C PHE A 582 3.28 8.09 -23.98
N TRP A 583 3.67 9.17 -24.65
CA TRP A 583 3.26 9.42 -26.03
C TRP A 583 3.80 8.37 -27.01
N GLU A 584 5.01 7.86 -26.76
CA GLU A 584 5.57 6.72 -27.48
C GLU A 584 4.65 5.50 -27.35
N ALA A 585 4.21 5.16 -26.14
CA ALA A 585 3.29 4.05 -25.92
C ALA A 585 1.94 4.24 -26.63
N VAL A 586 1.38 5.45 -26.61
CA VAL A 586 0.14 5.79 -27.31
C VAL A 586 0.30 5.55 -28.83
N THR A 587 1.39 6.04 -29.42
CA THR A 587 1.66 5.86 -30.85
C THR A 587 1.97 4.41 -31.23
N GLU A 588 2.70 3.68 -30.37
CA GLU A 588 3.00 2.25 -30.52
C GLU A 588 1.71 1.42 -30.59
N LEU A 589 0.76 1.72 -29.69
CA LEU A 589 -0.52 1.03 -29.60
C LEU A 589 -1.52 1.47 -30.68
N ASN A 590 -1.27 2.60 -31.36
CA ASN A 590 -2.15 3.20 -32.36
C ASN A 590 -3.59 3.44 -31.82
N VAL A 591 -3.67 3.96 -30.60
CA VAL A 591 -4.92 4.32 -29.93
C VAL A 591 -4.98 5.82 -29.66
N PRO A 592 -6.19 6.44 -29.63
CA PRO A 592 -6.31 7.85 -29.28
C PRO A 592 -6.27 8.09 -27.76
N VAL A 593 -5.99 9.35 -27.38
CA VAL A 593 -6.15 9.84 -26.01
C VAL A 593 -7.21 10.94 -25.99
N TYR A 594 -8.23 10.76 -25.15
CA TYR A 594 -9.27 11.77 -24.89
C TYR A 594 -8.82 12.67 -23.75
N LEU A 595 -8.77 13.99 -24.00
CA LEU A 595 -8.52 14.98 -22.95
C LEU A 595 -9.83 15.57 -22.45
N HIS A 596 -10.12 15.33 -21.18
CA HIS A 596 -11.27 15.85 -20.47
C HIS A 596 -10.86 17.06 -19.61
N PRO A 597 -11.65 18.15 -19.57
CA PRO A 597 -11.33 19.26 -18.70
C PRO A 597 -11.57 18.90 -17.22
N ARG A 598 -10.89 19.58 -16.31
CA ARG A 598 -11.19 19.52 -14.86
C ARG A 598 -11.34 20.91 -14.27
N SER A 599 -11.91 20.95 -13.07
CA SER A 599 -11.94 22.15 -12.24
C SER A 599 -10.52 22.57 -11.85
N ASN A 600 -10.31 23.88 -11.85
CA ASN A 600 -9.08 24.52 -11.42
C ASN A 600 -8.80 24.25 -9.95
N ILE A 601 -7.52 24.24 -9.60
CA ILE A 601 -7.13 24.28 -8.20
C ILE A 601 -7.55 25.62 -7.57
N PRO A 602 -7.84 25.66 -6.25
CA PRO A 602 -8.27 26.88 -5.57
C PRO A 602 -7.35 28.09 -5.81
N GLN A 603 -6.05 27.84 -5.97
CA GLN A 603 -5.01 28.83 -6.23
C GLN A 603 -5.18 29.54 -7.60
N ILE A 604 -5.86 28.92 -8.56
CA ILE A 604 -6.17 29.47 -9.88
C ILE A 604 -7.63 29.91 -9.94
N GLN A 605 -8.51 29.08 -9.40
CA GLN A 605 -9.95 29.32 -9.41
C GLN A 605 -10.29 30.61 -8.66
N THR A 606 -9.76 30.80 -7.45
CA THR A 606 -10.11 31.94 -6.60
C THR A 606 -9.69 33.27 -7.24
N PRO A 607 -8.44 33.44 -7.72
CA PRO A 607 -8.05 34.71 -8.35
C PRO A 607 -8.78 35.01 -9.65
N LEU A 608 -9.09 33.99 -10.46
CA LEU A 608 -9.70 34.19 -11.78
C LEU A 608 -11.22 34.35 -11.72
N TYR A 609 -11.92 33.62 -10.85
CA TYR A 609 -13.38 33.49 -10.93
C TYR A 609 -14.15 33.96 -9.69
N SER A 610 -13.49 34.33 -8.59
CA SER A 610 -14.20 34.81 -7.37
C SER A 610 -15.11 36.04 -7.61
N HIS A 611 -14.78 36.86 -8.60
CA HIS A 611 -15.59 38.01 -9.00
C HIS A 611 -16.80 37.65 -9.88
N ALA A 612 -16.83 36.44 -10.45
CA ALA A 612 -17.81 35.97 -11.41
C ALA A 612 -17.95 34.43 -11.36
N VAL A 613 -18.34 33.89 -10.21
CA VAL A 613 -18.39 32.43 -9.93
C VAL A 613 -19.29 31.64 -10.90
N TRP A 614 -20.23 32.29 -11.59
CA TRP A 614 -21.06 31.67 -12.62
C TRP A 614 -20.32 31.36 -13.93
N LEU A 615 -19.06 31.78 -14.07
CA LEU A 615 -18.17 31.41 -15.17
C LEU A 615 -17.38 30.12 -14.88
N GLU A 616 -17.48 29.57 -13.67
CA GLU A 616 -16.86 28.29 -13.31
C GLU A 616 -17.43 27.11 -14.13
N ALA A 617 -16.69 26.00 -14.13
CA ALA A 617 -17.01 24.78 -14.84
C ALA A 617 -17.29 25.00 -16.35
N VAL A 618 -18.39 24.43 -16.85
CA VAL A 618 -18.76 24.38 -18.28
C VAL A 618 -19.03 25.76 -18.89
N ALA A 619 -19.28 26.80 -18.09
CA ALA A 619 -19.62 28.13 -18.61
C ALA A 619 -18.44 28.81 -19.30
N GLN A 620 -17.23 28.69 -18.73
CA GLN A 620 -16.01 29.28 -19.27
C GLN A 620 -14.76 28.50 -18.86
N GLU A 621 -14.66 28.14 -17.59
CA GLU A 621 -13.45 27.59 -16.98
C GLU A 621 -12.87 26.38 -17.72
N TYR A 622 -13.69 25.36 -17.97
CA TYR A 622 -13.24 24.10 -18.56
C TYR A 622 -12.67 24.29 -19.96
N ALA A 623 -13.36 25.05 -20.81
CA ALA A 623 -12.89 25.34 -22.16
C ALA A 623 -11.59 26.16 -22.14
N ALA A 624 -11.47 27.14 -21.22
CA ALA A 624 -10.27 27.97 -21.12
C ALA A 624 -9.03 27.18 -20.70
N THR A 625 -9.16 26.28 -19.72
CA THR A 625 -8.01 25.49 -19.25
C THR A 625 -7.62 24.40 -20.25
N LEU A 626 -8.58 23.64 -20.78
CA LEU A 626 -8.28 22.55 -21.72
C LEU A 626 -7.73 23.09 -23.05
N SER A 627 -8.26 24.20 -23.58
CA SER A 627 -7.69 24.83 -24.79
C SER A 627 -6.24 25.27 -24.61
N THR A 628 -5.86 25.68 -23.39
CA THR A 628 -4.46 26.02 -23.06
C THR A 628 -3.56 24.79 -23.18
N HIS A 629 -3.98 23.64 -22.66
CA HIS A 629 -3.20 22.41 -22.77
C HIS A 629 -3.12 21.90 -24.21
N ILE A 630 -4.21 21.95 -24.99
CA ILE A 630 -4.22 21.56 -26.41
C ILE A 630 -3.21 22.38 -27.20
N LEU A 631 -3.21 23.71 -27.00
CA LEU A 631 -2.22 24.58 -27.62
C LEU A 631 -0.81 24.27 -27.13
N GLY A 632 -0.64 23.92 -25.84
CA GLY A 632 0.62 23.44 -25.26
C GLY A 632 1.18 22.24 -26.01
N LEU A 633 0.39 21.19 -26.25
CA LEU A 633 0.80 20.00 -27.01
C LEU A 633 1.28 20.36 -28.42
N CYS A 634 0.60 21.28 -29.11
CA CYS A 634 1.02 21.79 -30.41
C CYS A 634 2.34 22.56 -30.29
N THR A 635 2.37 23.61 -29.46
CA THR A 635 3.48 24.57 -29.42
C THR A 635 4.74 24.00 -28.81
N ASN A 636 4.62 23.03 -27.90
CA ASN A 636 5.76 22.31 -27.29
C ASN A 636 6.22 21.11 -28.14
N GLY A 637 5.69 20.96 -29.35
CA GLY A 637 6.20 20.06 -30.39
C GLY A 637 5.92 18.58 -30.13
N VAL A 638 4.87 18.25 -29.36
CA VAL A 638 4.51 16.84 -29.10
C VAL A 638 4.15 16.13 -30.40
N PHE A 639 3.34 16.77 -31.25
CA PHE A 639 2.96 16.20 -32.56
C PHE A 639 4.12 16.12 -33.56
N ASP A 640 5.18 16.90 -33.37
CA ASP A 640 6.38 16.75 -34.21
C ASP A 640 7.24 15.56 -33.78
N ARG A 641 7.32 15.31 -32.47
CA ARG A 641 7.99 14.13 -31.92
C ARG A 641 7.18 12.86 -32.20
N PHE A 642 5.85 12.97 -32.23
CA PHE A 642 4.90 11.87 -32.42
C PHE A 642 3.88 12.17 -33.53
N PRO A 643 4.27 12.15 -34.82
CA PRO A 643 3.41 12.61 -35.93
C PRO A 643 2.13 11.82 -36.15
N SER A 644 2.07 10.56 -35.72
CA SER A 644 0.88 9.71 -35.81
C SER A 644 -0.06 9.85 -34.62
N LEU A 645 0.34 10.55 -33.56
CA LEU A 645 -0.47 10.71 -32.35
C LEU A 645 -1.82 11.35 -32.68
N GLN A 646 -2.90 10.75 -32.16
CA GLN A 646 -4.27 11.25 -32.29
C GLN A 646 -4.82 11.63 -30.90
N ILE A 647 -5.30 12.86 -30.77
CA ILE A 647 -5.94 13.38 -29.55
C ILE A 647 -7.42 13.66 -29.83
N LEU A 648 -8.29 13.20 -28.93
CA LEU A 648 -9.72 13.51 -28.95
C LEU A 648 -10.02 14.66 -27.98
N VAL A 649 -10.76 15.65 -28.48
CA VAL A 649 -11.15 16.84 -27.71
C VAL A 649 -12.68 16.99 -27.73
N GLY A 650 -13.26 17.30 -26.57
CA GLY A 650 -14.69 17.54 -26.41
C GLY A 650 -15.20 18.85 -26.99
N HIS A 651 -16.52 19.01 -26.92
CA HIS A 651 -17.26 20.27 -27.11
C HIS A 651 -16.94 21.04 -28.40
N LEU A 652 -16.62 20.30 -29.48
CA LEU A 652 -16.12 20.87 -30.75
C LEU A 652 -14.84 21.68 -30.53
N GLY A 653 -13.79 21.04 -30.02
CA GLY A 653 -12.43 21.60 -30.00
C GLY A 653 -12.20 22.72 -28.97
N GLU A 654 -13.05 22.83 -27.94
CA GLU A 654 -12.91 23.77 -26.81
C GLU A 654 -12.59 25.21 -27.23
N ARG A 655 -13.24 25.68 -28.30
CA ARG A 655 -13.14 27.04 -28.86
C ARG A 655 -11.83 27.36 -29.60
N VAL A 656 -10.90 26.42 -29.71
CA VAL A 656 -9.64 26.66 -30.46
C VAL A 656 -9.92 27.03 -31.93
N PRO A 657 -10.81 26.36 -32.68
CA PRO A 657 -11.02 26.65 -34.11
C PRO A 657 -11.58 28.04 -34.40
N SER A 658 -12.33 28.66 -33.47
CA SER A 658 -12.87 30.01 -33.69
C SER A 658 -11.80 31.10 -33.71
N ASP A 659 -10.62 30.86 -33.13
CA ASP A 659 -9.51 31.81 -33.06
C ASP A 659 -8.29 31.39 -33.91
N LEU A 660 -8.44 30.35 -34.74
CA LEU A 660 -7.34 29.67 -35.42
C LEU A 660 -6.43 30.59 -36.22
N TRP A 661 -7.01 31.43 -37.10
CA TRP A 661 -6.24 32.39 -37.90
C TRP A 661 -5.44 33.36 -37.02
N ARG A 662 -6.05 33.83 -35.91
CA ARG A 662 -5.40 34.77 -35.00
C ARG A 662 -4.23 34.12 -34.27
N ILE A 663 -4.41 32.88 -33.82
CA ILE A 663 -3.36 32.11 -33.12
C ILE A 663 -2.17 31.90 -34.06
N ASP A 664 -2.41 31.36 -35.26
CA ASP A 664 -1.34 31.08 -36.24
C ASP A 664 -0.63 32.36 -36.68
N ASN A 665 -1.37 33.43 -36.97
CA ASN A 665 -0.77 34.72 -37.34
C ASN A 665 0.07 35.32 -36.20
N ALA A 666 -0.38 35.20 -34.94
CA ALA A 666 0.38 35.67 -33.79
C ALA A 666 1.67 34.87 -33.58
N LEU A 667 1.60 33.53 -33.65
CA LEU A 667 2.77 32.66 -33.52
C LEU A 667 3.76 32.91 -34.65
N ALA A 668 3.30 33.08 -35.90
CA ALA A 668 4.16 33.47 -37.02
C ALA A 668 4.82 34.85 -36.84
N GLY A 669 4.14 35.79 -36.19
CA GLY A 669 4.69 37.11 -35.84
C GLY A 669 5.81 37.04 -34.80
N VAL A 670 5.74 36.12 -33.83
CA VAL A 670 6.81 35.87 -32.85
C VAL A 670 8.08 35.40 -33.56
N ILE A 671 7.96 34.55 -34.57
CA ILE A 671 9.07 34.07 -35.42
C ILE A 671 9.81 35.24 -36.10
N GLY A 672 9.08 36.26 -36.54
CA GLY A 672 9.66 37.43 -37.19
C GLY A 672 10.33 38.44 -36.24
N SER A 673 10.12 38.32 -34.93
CA SER A 673 10.54 39.32 -33.92
C SER A 673 11.86 38.99 -33.18
N GLY A 674 12.47 37.84 -33.46
CA GLY A 674 13.74 37.42 -32.86
C GLY A 674 13.65 36.82 -31.44
N GLY A 675 12.44 36.47 -30.98
CA GLY A 675 12.22 35.72 -29.74
C GLY A 675 12.53 34.21 -29.87
N PRO A 676 12.55 33.46 -28.75
CA PRO A 676 12.67 32.00 -28.80
C PRO A 676 11.49 31.41 -29.58
N LEU A 677 11.80 30.58 -30.58
CA LEU A 677 10.79 29.92 -31.42
C LEU A 677 10.11 28.81 -30.62
N PRO A 678 8.78 28.65 -30.72
CA PRO A 678 8.13 27.45 -30.21
C PRO A 678 8.72 26.24 -30.96
N PRO A 679 8.97 25.10 -30.29
CA PRO A 679 9.55 23.91 -30.90
C PRO A 679 8.64 23.19 -31.92
N MET A 680 7.49 23.77 -32.27
CA MET A 680 6.56 23.22 -33.27
C MET A 680 7.04 23.44 -34.71
N ASN A 681 6.84 22.47 -35.61
CA ASN A 681 7.23 22.62 -37.02
C ASN A 681 6.08 23.01 -37.96
N GLN A 682 4.84 22.91 -37.51
CA GLN A 682 3.65 23.19 -38.31
C GLN A 682 2.71 24.17 -37.60
N THR A 683 1.72 24.69 -38.33
CA THR A 683 0.70 25.58 -37.78
C THR A 683 -0.29 24.83 -36.89
N ILE A 684 -1.01 25.55 -36.04
CA ILE A 684 -2.13 24.98 -35.27
C ILE A 684 -3.21 24.46 -36.22
N ASP A 685 -3.47 25.16 -37.32
CA ASP A 685 -4.38 24.71 -38.39
C ASP A 685 -3.98 23.33 -38.94
N PHE A 686 -2.67 23.10 -39.12
CA PHE A 686 -2.18 21.82 -39.57
C PHE A 686 -2.45 20.73 -38.53
N TYR A 687 -2.09 20.93 -37.26
CA TYR A 687 -2.31 19.89 -36.23
C TYR A 687 -3.79 19.58 -36.01
N LEU A 688 -4.68 20.58 -36.09
CA LEU A 688 -6.14 20.36 -36.05
C LEU A 688 -6.64 19.50 -37.20
N LYS A 689 -6.01 19.59 -38.38
CA LYS A 689 -6.39 18.81 -39.57
C LYS A 689 -5.71 17.45 -39.66
N HIS A 690 -4.79 17.11 -38.75
CA HIS A 690 -3.97 15.89 -38.88
C HIS A 690 -3.87 15.06 -37.59
N ASN A 691 -3.84 15.71 -36.42
CA ASN A 691 -3.58 15.07 -35.13
C ASN A 691 -4.74 15.18 -34.14
N ILE A 692 -5.60 16.18 -34.27
CA ILE A 692 -6.69 16.42 -33.34
C ILE A 692 -8.03 16.05 -33.98
N LEU A 693 -8.83 15.32 -33.23
CA LEU A 693 -10.19 14.93 -33.55
C LEU A 693 -11.12 15.59 -32.54
N GLU A 694 -12.24 16.12 -33.03
CA GLU A 694 -13.25 16.74 -32.18
C GLU A 694 -14.41 15.78 -31.94
N THR A 695 -15.02 15.93 -30.78
CA THR A 695 -16.27 15.25 -30.45
C THR A 695 -17.32 16.29 -30.06
N THR A 696 -18.60 16.02 -30.37
CA THR A 696 -19.67 16.98 -30.04
C THR A 696 -19.83 17.16 -28.54
N SER A 697 -19.60 16.12 -27.72
CA SER A 697 -19.74 16.07 -26.26
C SER A 697 -20.90 16.92 -25.73
N GLY A 698 -22.09 16.75 -26.28
CA GLY A 698 -23.27 17.49 -25.82
C GLY A 698 -23.45 18.91 -26.39
N ASN A 699 -22.50 19.44 -27.16
CA ASN A 699 -22.64 20.70 -27.90
C ASN A 699 -23.37 20.46 -29.23
N PHE A 700 -24.70 20.59 -29.21
CA PHE A 700 -25.58 20.33 -30.33
C PHE A 700 -25.98 21.59 -31.13
N ALA A 701 -25.07 22.56 -31.25
CA ALA A 701 -25.27 23.72 -32.09
C ALA A 701 -24.95 23.41 -33.56
N THR A 702 -25.98 23.19 -34.39
CA THR A 702 -25.80 22.88 -35.82
C THR A 702 -24.95 23.91 -36.59
N PRO A 703 -25.13 25.24 -36.41
CA PRO A 703 -24.27 26.21 -37.08
C PRO A 703 -22.79 26.09 -36.68
N LEU A 704 -22.53 25.71 -35.44
CA LEU A 704 -21.16 25.51 -34.94
C LEU A 704 -20.55 24.24 -35.57
N LEU A 705 -21.29 23.13 -35.63
CA LEU A 705 -20.83 21.93 -36.35
C LEU A 705 -20.44 22.26 -37.80
N GLN A 706 -21.27 23.02 -38.52
CA GLN A 706 -20.98 23.42 -39.91
C GLN A 706 -19.74 24.32 -40.01
N PHE A 707 -19.57 25.25 -39.05
CA PHE A 707 -18.36 26.07 -38.97
C PHE A 707 -17.11 25.19 -38.80
N HIS A 708 -17.10 24.28 -37.82
CA HIS A 708 -15.96 23.39 -37.57
C HIS A 708 -15.67 22.50 -38.78
N ALA A 709 -16.70 21.87 -39.36
CA ALA A 709 -16.55 21.06 -40.57
C ALA A 709 -15.95 21.84 -41.74
N SER A 710 -16.25 23.14 -41.87
CA SER A 710 -15.65 24.01 -42.89
C SER A 710 -14.18 24.37 -42.62
N GLN A 711 -13.75 24.36 -41.35
CA GLN A 711 -12.39 24.70 -40.94
C GLN A 711 -11.45 23.49 -40.98
N ILE A 712 -11.84 22.40 -40.32
CA ILE A 712 -10.97 21.24 -40.08
C ILE A 712 -11.38 19.99 -40.86
N GLY A 713 -12.53 20.01 -41.53
CA GLY A 713 -13.09 18.87 -42.25
C GLY A 713 -14.07 18.06 -41.39
N MET A 714 -15.12 17.53 -42.03
CA MET A 714 -16.10 16.67 -41.36
C MET A 714 -15.49 15.33 -40.91
N ASP A 715 -14.41 14.90 -41.55
CA ASP A 715 -13.64 13.71 -41.19
C ASP A 715 -12.91 13.83 -39.85
N ARG A 716 -12.82 15.04 -39.29
CA ARG A 716 -12.23 15.31 -37.98
C ARG A 716 -13.23 15.38 -36.84
N ILE A 717 -14.52 15.11 -37.07
CA ILE A 717 -15.58 15.30 -36.07
C ILE A 717 -16.34 14.00 -35.82
N LEU A 718 -16.49 13.64 -34.54
CA LEU A 718 -17.24 12.48 -34.06
C LEU A 718 -18.47 12.91 -33.25
N TYR A 719 -19.55 12.15 -33.38
CA TYR A 719 -20.69 12.30 -32.50
C TYR A 719 -20.42 11.68 -31.12
N SER A 720 -20.61 12.47 -30.06
CA SER A 720 -20.58 12.03 -28.66
C SER A 720 -21.54 12.84 -27.78
N VAL A 721 -21.93 12.27 -26.64
CA VAL A 721 -22.77 12.90 -25.62
C VAL A 721 -22.08 12.77 -24.28
N ASP A 722 -21.94 13.89 -23.57
CA ASP A 722 -21.35 13.93 -22.23
C ASP A 722 -22.40 13.57 -21.16
N TYR A 723 -22.66 12.27 -20.99
CA TYR A 723 -23.61 11.76 -20.00
C TYR A 723 -22.91 11.55 -18.65
N PRO A 724 -23.53 11.93 -17.50
CA PRO A 724 -24.94 12.28 -17.31
C PRO A 724 -25.28 13.77 -17.42
N PHE A 725 -24.31 14.63 -17.73
CA PHE A 725 -24.49 16.09 -17.74
C PHE A 725 -25.40 16.55 -18.90
N VAL A 726 -25.37 15.85 -20.02
CA VAL A 726 -26.24 16.05 -21.18
C VAL A 726 -27.04 14.77 -21.45
N ALA A 727 -28.36 14.92 -21.54
CA ALA A 727 -29.26 13.80 -21.77
C ALA A 727 -29.15 13.26 -23.21
N PHE A 728 -29.09 11.93 -23.36
CA PHE A 728 -29.02 11.27 -24.68
C PHE A 728 -30.14 11.68 -25.64
N GLY A 729 -31.36 11.90 -25.13
CA GLY A 729 -32.52 12.28 -25.96
C GLY A 729 -32.33 13.60 -26.71
N LEU A 730 -31.59 14.55 -26.14
CA LEU A 730 -31.26 15.81 -26.83
C LEU A 730 -30.35 15.55 -28.04
N GLY A 731 -29.32 14.72 -27.86
CA GLY A 731 -28.41 14.36 -28.93
C GLY A 731 -29.06 13.54 -30.03
N GLN A 732 -29.95 12.61 -29.67
CA GLN A 732 -30.72 11.82 -30.64
C GLN A 732 -31.62 12.71 -31.50
N SER A 733 -32.38 13.60 -30.84
CA SER A 733 -33.27 14.54 -31.51
C SER A 733 -32.49 15.49 -32.44
N TRP A 734 -31.29 15.91 -32.02
CA TRP A 734 -30.42 16.73 -32.84
C TRP A 734 -29.89 15.99 -34.07
N LEU A 735 -29.37 14.76 -33.90
CA LEU A 735 -28.90 13.92 -35.00
C LEU A 735 -29.99 13.66 -36.05
N GLU A 736 -31.23 13.41 -35.63
CA GLU A 736 -32.36 13.20 -36.56
C GLU A 736 -32.61 14.43 -37.44
N ASN A 737 -32.46 15.63 -36.88
CA ASN A 737 -32.63 16.88 -37.62
C ASN A 737 -31.47 17.17 -38.58
N LEU A 738 -30.28 16.60 -38.37
CA LEU A 738 -29.14 16.78 -39.27
C LEU A 738 -29.34 16.13 -40.65
N THR A 739 -30.31 15.21 -40.80
CA THR A 739 -30.70 14.66 -42.12
C THR A 739 -31.14 15.71 -43.14
N ARG A 740 -31.49 16.92 -42.67
CA ARG A 740 -31.88 18.06 -43.51
C ARG A 740 -30.72 19.00 -43.82
N VAL A 741 -29.56 18.77 -43.22
CA VAL A 741 -28.42 19.69 -43.20
C VAL A 741 -27.16 19.05 -43.76
N LEU A 742 -26.93 17.76 -43.49
CA LEU A 742 -25.78 17.00 -43.93
C LEU A 742 -26.19 15.99 -45.00
N GLU A 743 -25.28 15.75 -45.94
CA GLU A 743 -25.42 14.67 -46.91
C GLU A 743 -25.42 13.30 -46.18
N PRO A 744 -26.10 12.27 -46.73
CA PRO A 744 -26.21 10.97 -46.07
C PRO A 744 -24.85 10.34 -45.70
N GLN A 745 -23.82 10.56 -46.52
CA GLN A 745 -22.47 10.06 -46.28
C GLN A 745 -21.80 10.75 -45.08
N ASP A 746 -21.89 12.08 -45.00
CA ASP A 746 -21.33 12.86 -43.90
C ASP A 746 -22.06 12.58 -42.59
N LEU A 747 -23.39 12.44 -42.65
CA LEU A 747 -24.18 12.05 -41.48
C LEU A 747 -23.81 10.66 -40.98
N LEU A 748 -23.58 9.69 -41.87
CA LEU A 748 -23.16 8.34 -41.49
C LEU A 748 -21.74 8.34 -40.89
N ALA A 749 -20.83 9.12 -41.49
CA ALA A 749 -19.47 9.29 -40.99
C ALA A 749 -19.48 9.88 -39.57
N LEU A 750 -20.20 10.98 -39.35
CA LEU A 750 -20.35 11.63 -38.05
C LEU A 750 -21.00 10.71 -37.01
N LYS A 751 -22.09 10.03 -37.39
CA LYS A 751 -22.90 9.22 -36.47
C LYS A 751 -22.16 7.98 -35.95
N ARG A 752 -21.37 7.32 -36.81
CA ARG A 752 -20.64 6.09 -36.42
C ARG A 752 -19.34 5.85 -37.17
N GLY A 753 -19.25 6.23 -38.45
CA GLY A 753 -18.13 5.83 -39.32
C GLY A 753 -16.77 6.26 -38.76
N ARG A 754 -16.65 7.50 -38.28
CA ARG A 754 -15.40 8.02 -37.71
C ARG A 754 -15.04 7.37 -36.38
N ALA A 755 -16.02 7.06 -35.54
CA ALA A 755 -15.78 6.31 -34.32
C ALA A 755 -15.25 4.90 -34.61
N ILE A 756 -15.79 4.22 -35.65
CA ILE A 756 -15.31 2.92 -36.09
C ILE A 756 -13.85 2.99 -36.54
N GLU A 757 -13.50 3.98 -37.36
CA GLU A 757 -12.14 4.16 -37.89
C GLU A 757 -11.12 4.51 -36.79
N VAL A 758 -11.46 5.46 -35.91
CA VAL A 758 -10.54 5.99 -34.90
C VAL A 758 -10.36 5.04 -33.72
N LEU A 759 -11.42 4.35 -33.32
CA LEU A 759 -11.42 3.45 -32.16
C LEU A 759 -11.29 1.97 -32.55
N HIS A 760 -11.10 1.68 -33.84
CA HIS A 760 -10.97 0.31 -34.38
C HIS A 760 -12.14 -0.60 -33.98
N LEU A 761 -13.37 -0.08 -34.03
CA LEU A 761 -14.56 -0.84 -33.66
C LEU A 761 -14.92 -1.87 -34.75
N ASN A 762 -15.55 -2.98 -34.35
CA ASN A 762 -16.13 -3.92 -35.31
C ASN A 762 -17.39 -3.30 -35.96
N ASP A 763 -17.50 -3.38 -37.30
CA ASP A 763 -18.65 -2.88 -38.08
C ASP A 763 -19.83 -3.86 -38.14
#